data_AF-A0A8S9ZHX7-F1
#
_entry.id   AF-A0A8S9ZHX7-F1
#
_cell.length_a   1.000
_cell.length_b   1.000
_cell.length_c   1.000
_cell.angle_alpha   90.00
_cell.angle_beta   90.00
_cell.angle_gamma   90.00
#
_symmetry.space_group_name_H-M   'P 1'
#
loop_
_entity.id
_entity.type
_entity.pdbx_description
1 polymer ?
#
loop_
_entity_poly.entity_id
_entity_poly.type
_entity_poly.pdbx_seq_one_letter_code
_entity_poly.pdbx_strand_id
1 'polypeptide(L)'
;LIIIMTLFLKSARNQEKMIFEGFIYLKNRNGEGGKRYWRCENWFSCKCHGTAITDKNNLVTLGKEHNHAPSPARVELARIKNNINQAAITSTLSPREVVNLQLEGISEQAKVIFTQLIMKNIIKVNLPKLKNLEKTVGRKRHADGRHVPTPQYLSEINIPEHLRLTKTDLHEDFVIADTGHKDANRIIILGSTTDINRLASCEVWLCDSTFQCCTENFYQLWIIYGRFRQSIVLPFVYALLPNKTRESYQRALHLILNKIDEITPGARPNVVVIDFEREAELALRTELPMSSIYGCYFHYRQSIWRKIQEIGWSTKYKNEEQGGFGLHLKMFAALTFIDTVYVRDWFRHLARIFLDVYGDGDMDGPFIEFIDYMERTWMGEQNKNKSDGTKISGFNSKNFLINLASGGTAAAFSKTAIAPIERVKLLLQVQDAHISVDKRYKGIIDVLIRIPKEQGILAFWRGNLVNMIRYFPTQALNFAFKDTYKRIFMEGVDKNKQFGKFFMMNLASGGSAGATSLVFVYPLDFVRTRLAVDVGKSKVREFNGLSDCFIKVFKSDGLVGLYRGFMVSIQAYFIYRAAYFGCFDTAKTYFAKDGQKLNFFTSWAIAQVVTVSSGIICYPWDTVRRRMMMQSGRKDILYKNTLDCVIKIKKNEGMKAFFKGSLSNVFRSTGGALALAFYEEIQKYVHLI
;
A
#
# COMPACT_ATOMS: atom_id res chain seq x y z
N LEU A 1 -42.16 -4.04 -43.23
CA LEU A 1 -42.31 -2.57 -43.31
C LEU A 1 -41.89 -1.97 -41.97
N ILE A 2 -40.70 -1.38 -41.87
CA ILE A 2 -40.29 -0.61 -40.68
C ILE A 2 -40.97 0.75 -40.81
N ILE A 3 -41.95 1.03 -39.97
CA ILE A 3 -42.58 2.35 -39.87
C ILE A 3 -41.47 3.36 -39.54
N ILE A 4 -41.19 4.26 -40.49
CA ILE A 4 -40.20 5.34 -40.34
C ILE A 4 -40.81 6.39 -39.40
N MET A 5 -40.82 6.12 -38.10
CA MET A 5 -41.19 7.08 -37.06
C MET A 5 -39.99 7.93 -36.68
N THR A 6 -40.11 9.25 -36.90
CA THR A 6 -39.21 10.26 -36.37
C THR A 6 -39.24 10.23 -34.85
N LEU A 7 -38.09 10.03 -34.18
CA LEU A 7 -38.00 10.00 -32.72
C LEU A 7 -37.19 11.20 -32.22
N PHE A 8 -37.74 11.96 -31.28
CA PHE A 8 -37.05 13.08 -30.64
C PHE A 8 -36.52 12.68 -29.27
N LEU A 9 -35.24 12.95 -29.01
CA LEU A 9 -34.53 12.63 -27.78
C LEU A 9 -33.87 13.88 -27.19
N LYS A 10 -33.50 13.84 -25.91
CA LYS A 10 -32.65 14.87 -25.28
C LYS A 10 -31.34 14.25 -24.79
N SER A 11 -30.23 14.96 -24.99
CA SER A 11 -28.91 14.53 -24.51
C SER A 11 -28.73 14.80 -23.01
N ALA A 12 -27.66 14.26 -22.43
CA ALA A 12 -27.27 14.53 -21.03
C ALA A 12 -26.97 16.02 -20.74
N ARG A 13 -26.74 16.84 -21.78
CA ARG A 13 -26.60 18.31 -21.68
C ARG A 13 -27.87 19.07 -22.10
N ASN A 14 -29.01 18.39 -22.09
CA ASN A 14 -30.32 18.91 -22.51
C ASN A 14 -30.44 19.34 -23.99
N GLN A 15 -29.44 19.03 -24.82
CA GLN A 15 -29.49 19.29 -26.27
C GLN A 15 -30.47 18.34 -26.96
N GLU A 16 -31.40 18.88 -27.76
CA GLU A 16 -32.37 18.11 -28.56
C GLU A 16 -31.66 17.32 -29.68
N LYS A 17 -32.06 16.05 -29.81
CA LYS A 17 -31.65 15.13 -30.87
C LYS A 17 -32.87 14.59 -31.60
N MET A 18 -32.71 14.25 -32.87
CA MET A 18 -33.73 13.58 -33.68
C MET A 18 -33.12 12.33 -34.31
N ILE A 19 -33.89 11.26 -34.39
CA ILE A 19 -33.56 10.06 -35.14
C ILE A 19 -34.54 9.94 -36.30
N PHE A 20 -34.00 9.86 -37.52
CA PHE A 20 -34.75 9.68 -38.75
C PHE A 20 -33.93 8.84 -39.72
N GLU A 21 -34.55 7.84 -40.37
CA GLU A 21 -33.90 6.92 -41.34
C GLU A 21 -32.57 6.30 -40.88
N GLY A 22 -32.43 6.00 -39.58
CA GLY A 22 -31.21 5.39 -39.03
C GLY A 22 -30.04 6.36 -38.80
N PHE A 23 -30.28 7.67 -38.96
CA PHE A 23 -29.33 8.75 -38.68
C PHE A 23 -29.72 9.52 -37.42
N ILE A 24 -28.70 10.01 -36.70
CA ILE A 24 -28.86 10.86 -35.52
C ILE A 24 -28.53 12.31 -35.92
N TYR A 25 -29.48 13.20 -35.71
CA TYR A 25 -29.34 14.63 -35.92
C TYR A 25 -29.34 15.39 -34.60
N LEU A 26 -28.55 16.45 -34.53
CA LEU A 26 -28.52 17.44 -33.45
C LEU A 26 -29.28 18.70 -33.88
N LYS A 27 -30.06 19.27 -32.97
CA LYS A 27 -30.71 20.56 -33.21
C LYS A 27 -29.65 21.65 -33.46
N ASN A 28 -29.82 22.40 -34.54
CA ASN A 28 -28.93 23.48 -34.96
C ASN A 28 -29.54 24.85 -34.65
N ARG A 29 -30.73 25.15 -35.19
CA ARG A 29 -31.44 26.43 -34.98
C ARG A 29 -32.95 26.29 -35.12
N ASN A 30 -33.71 27.24 -34.57
CA ASN A 30 -35.15 27.39 -34.85
C ASN A 30 -35.34 28.33 -36.05
N GLY A 31 -36.39 28.13 -36.84
CA GLY A 31 -36.82 29.00 -37.93
C GLY A 31 -38.21 29.57 -37.72
N GLU A 32 -38.64 30.43 -38.64
CA GLU A 32 -39.98 31.01 -38.68
C GLU A 32 -41.06 29.93 -38.92
N GLY A 33 -42.28 30.18 -38.44
CA GLY A 33 -43.41 29.26 -38.58
C GLY A 33 -43.36 28.00 -37.70
N GLY A 34 -42.34 27.83 -36.85
CA GLY A 34 -42.17 26.64 -36.00
C GLY A 34 -41.25 25.57 -36.58
N LYS A 35 -40.59 25.86 -37.71
CA LYS A 35 -39.58 24.97 -38.31
C LYS A 35 -38.36 24.84 -37.40
N ARG A 36 -37.81 23.64 -37.29
CA ARG A 36 -36.53 23.38 -36.60
C ARG A 36 -35.53 22.80 -37.58
N TYR A 37 -34.32 23.32 -37.55
CA TYR A 37 -33.22 22.86 -38.39
C TYR A 37 -32.30 21.94 -37.61
N TRP A 38 -31.94 20.84 -38.25
CA TRP A 38 -31.17 19.75 -37.68
C TRP A 38 -29.95 19.47 -38.55
N ARG A 39 -28.84 19.09 -37.92
CA ARG A 39 -27.60 18.73 -38.59
C ARG A 39 -27.12 17.36 -38.10
N CYS A 40 -26.41 16.62 -38.93
CA CYS A 40 -25.84 15.33 -38.55
C CYS A 40 -24.97 15.42 -37.29
N GLU A 41 -25.08 14.44 -36.38
CA GLU A 41 -24.20 14.35 -35.20
C GLU A 41 -22.70 14.23 -35.59
N ASN A 42 -22.41 13.57 -36.72
CA ASN A 42 -21.06 13.39 -37.25
C ASN A 42 -20.57 14.56 -38.13
N TRP A 43 -21.16 15.75 -37.97
CA TRP A 43 -20.82 16.92 -38.79
C TRP A 43 -19.32 17.22 -38.81
N PHE A 44 -18.67 17.18 -37.65
CA PHE A 44 -17.26 17.47 -37.52
C PHE A 44 -16.38 16.23 -37.65
N SER A 45 -16.84 15.07 -37.15
CA SER A 45 -16.03 13.83 -37.13
C SER A 45 -15.89 13.18 -38.50
N CYS A 46 -16.95 13.19 -39.30
CA CYS A 46 -16.96 12.59 -40.64
C CYS A 46 -17.09 13.63 -41.76
N LYS A 47 -16.98 14.94 -41.43
CA LYS A 47 -17.29 16.05 -42.35
C LYS A 47 -18.65 15.87 -43.04
N CYS A 48 -19.62 15.32 -42.31
CA CYS A 48 -20.93 14.98 -42.85
C CYS A 48 -21.81 16.22 -42.88
N HIS A 49 -22.31 16.60 -44.06
CA HIS A 49 -23.18 17.77 -44.22
C HIS A 49 -24.68 17.44 -44.17
N GLY A 50 -25.04 16.25 -43.71
CA GLY A 50 -26.42 15.80 -43.56
C GLY A 50 -27.27 16.80 -42.77
N THR A 51 -28.40 17.24 -43.32
CA THR A 51 -29.32 18.20 -42.68
C THR A 51 -30.76 17.76 -42.82
N ALA A 52 -31.59 18.15 -41.86
CA ALA A 52 -33.03 17.89 -41.91
C ALA A 52 -33.79 19.08 -41.31
N ILE A 53 -35.05 19.26 -41.71
CA ILE A 53 -35.95 20.30 -41.22
C ILE A 53 -37.22 19.62 -40.74
N THR A 54 -37.69 19.97 -39.55
CA THR A 54 -38.98 19.49 -39.03
C THR A 54 -39.95 20.65 -38.90
N ASP A 55 -41.18 20.49 -39.38
CA ASP A 55 -42.28 21.45 -39.21
C ASP A 55 -43.23 21.01 -38.09
N LYS A 56 -44.16 21.89 -37.67
CA LYS A 56 -45.21 21.65 -36.67
C LYS A 56 -46.04 20.38 -36.94
N ASN A 57 -46.17 19.97 -38.21
CA ASN A 57 -46.85 18.73 -38.61
C ASN A 57 -45.96 17.47 -38.52
N ASN A 58 -44.79 17.55 -37.87
CA ASN A 58 -43.76 16.49 -37.81
C ASN A 58 -43.24 16.01 -39.18
N LEU A 59 -43.55 16.72 -40.27
CA LEU A 59 -43.00 16.46 -41.59
C LEU A 59 -41.49 16.73 -41.56
N VAL A 60 -40.69 15.73 -41.97
CA VAL A 60 -39.23 15.84 -42.06
C VAL A 60 -38.83 16.10 -43.51
N THR A 61 -38.31 17.28 -43.80
CA THR A 61 -37.70 17.58 -45.10
C THR A 61 -36.19 17.36 -44.99
N LEU A 62 -35.67 16.42 -45.77
CA LEU A 62 -34.22 16.19 -45.87
C LEU A 62 -33.57 17.32 -46.69
N GLY A 63 -32.45 17.82 -46.19
CA GLY A 63 -31.61 18.78 -46.89
C GLY A 63 -30.51 18.04 -47.65
N LYS A 64 -29.26 18.35 -47.32
CA LYS A 64 -28.09 17.64 -47.87
C LYS A 64 -28.04 16.18 -47.40
N GLU A 65 -27.59 15.30 -48.28
CA GLU A 65 -27.43 13.86 -48.03
C GLU A 65 -26.25 13.55 -47.08
N HIS A 66 -26.30 12.35 -46.50
CA HIS A 66 -25.24 11.81 -45.64
C HIS A 66 -24.11 11.17 -46.45
N ASN A 67 -22.86 11.40 -46.05
CA ASN A 67 -21.68 10.76 -46.65
C ASN A 67 -21.23 9.50 -45.88
N HIS A 68 -22.09 8.95 -45.03
CA HIS A 68 -21.82 7.74 -44.25
C HIS A 68 -23.09 6.89 -44.15
N ALA A 69 -22.92 5.58 -43.97
CA ALA A 69 -24.04 4.67 -43.77
C ALA A 69 -24.79 4.97 -42.45
N PRO A 70 -26.10 4.65 -42.36
CA PRO A 70 -26.86 4.69 -41.11
C PRO A 70 -26.29 3.68 -40.11
N SER A 71 -26.45 3.95 -38.80
CA SER A 71 -25.90 3.11 -37.73
C SER A 71 -27.01 2.62 -36.80
N PRO A 72 -27.62 1.47 -37.12
CA PRO A 72 -28.69 0.87 -36.31
C PRO A 72 -28.29 0.68 -34.83
N ALA A 73 -27.05 0.24 -34.59
CA ALA A 73 -26.53 0.02 -33.23
C ALA A 73 -26.45 1.32 -32.39
N ARG A 74 -26.09 2.45 -32.99
CA ARG A 74 -26.04 3.74 -32.29
C ARG A 74 -27.43 4.30 -32.00
N VAL A 75 -28.36 4.11 -32.94
CA VAL A 75 -29.77 4.47 -32.77
C VAL A 75 -30.38 3.71 -31.60
N GLU A 76 -30.13 2.41 -31.51
CA GLU A 76 -30.66 1.58 -30.43
C GLU A 76 -30.05 1.94 -29.07
N LEU A 77 -28.74 2.21 -29.03
CA LEU A 77 -28.08 2.66 -27.80
C LEU A 77 -28.58 4.03 -27.30
N ALA A 78 -28.98 4.91 -28.22
CA ALA A 78 -29.59 6.19 -27.87
C ALA A 78 -31.01 6.00 -27.30
N ARG A 79 -31.79 5.05 -27.83
CA ARG A 79 -33.11 4.67 -27.28
C ARG A 79 -32.99 4.11 -25.87
N ILE A 80 -32.11 3.14 -25.65
CA ILE A 80 -31.89 2.52 -24.32
C ILE A 80 -31.54 3.58 -23.28
N LYS A 81 -30.62 4.50 -23.59
CA LYS A 81 -30.27 5.59 -22.67
C LYS A 81 -31.44 6.51 -22.35
N ASN A 82 -32.30 6.81 -23.33
CA ASN A 82 -33.47 7.63 -23.11
C ASN A 82 -34.47 6.91 -22.19
N ASN A 83 -34.73 5.63 -22.42
CA ASN A 83 -35.62 4.85 -21.58
C ASN A 83 -35.09 4.73 -20.16
N ILE A 84 -33.77 4.51 -19.99
CA ILE A 84 -33.12 4.55 -18.66
C ILE A 84 -33.30 5.92 -18.00
N ASN A 85 -33.15 7.02 -18.74
CA ASN A 85 -33.35 8.36 -18.17
C ASN A 85 -34.81 8.62 -17.75
N GLN A 86 -35.79 8.12 -18.52
CA GLN A 86 -37.21 8.24 -18.17
C GLN A 86 -37.55 7.36 -16.97
N ALA A 87 -37.14 6.09 -17.01
CA ALA A 87 -37.31 5.14 -15.91
C ALA A 87 -36.58 5.59 -14.64
N ALA A 88 -35.45 6.28 -14.74
CA ALA A 88 -34.76 6.85 -13.59
C ALA A 88 -35.63 7.84 -12.80
N ILE A 89 -36.53 8.57 -13.49
CA ILE A 89 -37.43 9.56 -12.91
C ILE A 89 -38.74 8.92 -12.47
N THR A 90 -39.27 7.95 -13.21
CA THR A 90 -40.58 7.36 -12.91
C THR A 90 -40.52 6.17 -11.93
N SER A 91 -39.38 5.49 -11.82
CA SER A 91 -39.21 4.28 -11.01
C SER A 91 -38.51 4.54 -9.67
N THR A 92 -38.93 3.80 -8.64
CA THR A 92 -38.27 3.71 -7.32
C THR A 92 -37.22 2.60 -7.23
N LEU A 93 -37.06 1.77 -8.27
CA LEU A 93 -36.14 0.63 -8.29
C LEU A 93 -34.67 1.06 -8.16
N SER A 94 -33.78 0.14 -7.78
CA SER A 94 -32.35 0.45 -7.71
C SER A 94 -31.79 0.82 -9.10
N PRO A 95 -30.68 1.58 -9.20
CA PRO A 95 -30.04 1.89 -10.48
C PRO A 95 -29.74 0.67 -11.34
N ARG A 96 -29.43 -0.48 -10.70
CA ARG A 96 -29.10 -1.72 -11.39
C ARG A 96 -30.33 -2.41 -11.96
N GLU A 97 -31.43 -2.46 -11.20
CA GLU A 97 -32.71 -3.01 -11.67
C GLU A 97 -33.31 -2.17 -12.80
N VAL A 98 -33.26 -0.83 -12.69
CA VAL A 98 -33.69 0.07 -13.77
C VAL A 98 -32.91 -0.22 -15.05
N VAL A 99 -31.59 -0.38 -14.95
CA VAL A 99 -30.76 -0.71 -16.12
C VAL A 99 -31.10 -2.09 -16.66
N ASN A 100 -31.24 -3.12 -15.82
CA ASN A 100 -31.52 -4.48 -16.26
C ASN A 100 -32.86 -4.60 -16.99
N LEU A 101 -33.95 -4.02 -16.46
CA LEU A 101 -35.26 -4.05 -17.10
C LEU A 101 -35.25 -3.40 -18.49
N GLN A 102 -34.47 -2.32 -18.66
CA GLN A 102 -34.33 -1.67 -19.97
C GLN A 102 -33.40 -2.43 -20.92
N LEU A 103 -32.54 -3.31 -20.41
CA LEU A 103 -31.71 -4.20 -21.22
C LEU A 103 -32.43 -5.52 -21.58
N GLU A 104 -33.40 -5.96 -20.78
CA GLU A 104 -34.26 -7.12 -21.08
C GLU A 104 -35.15 -6.89 -22.32
N GLY A 105 -35.61 -5.65 -22.53
CA GLY A 105 -36.40 -5.25 -23.70
C GLY A 105 -35.63 -5.16 -25.03
N ILE A 106 -34.33 -5.51 -25.06
CA ILE A 106 -33.53 -5.52 -26.29
C ILE A 106 -33.92 -6.75 -27.11
N SER A 107 -34.41 -6.55 -28.34
CA SER A 107 -34.75 -7.66 -29.24
C SER A 107 -33.55 -8.59 -29.46
N GLU A 108 -33.79 -9.90 -29.54
CA GLU A 108 -32.73 -10.90 -29.77
C GLU A 108 -31.88 -10.59 -31.02
N GLN A 109 -32.47 -9.96 -32.02
CA GLN A 109 -31.79 -9.49 -33.22
C GLN A 109 -30.71 -8.41 -32.93
N ALA A 110 -30.96 -7.50 -31.97
CA ALA A 110 -29.98 -6.49 -31.58
C ALA A 110 -28.82 -7.09 -30.76
N LYS A 111 -29.08 -8.13 -29.94
CA LYS A 111 -28.01 -8.87 -29.22
C LYS A 111 -27.08 -9.62 -30.19
N VAL A 112 -27.64 -10.23 -31.24
CA VAL A 112 -26.86 -10.90 -32.30
C VAL A 112 -26.01 -9.89 -33.08
N ILE A 113 -26.56 -8.74 -33.45
CA ILE A 113 -25.84 -7.66 -34.14
C ILE A 113 -24.69 -7.13 -33.26
N PHE A 114 -24.92 -6.91 -31.96
CA PHE A 114 -23.88 -6.47 -31.02
C PHE A 114 -22.75 -7.50 -30.89
N THR A 115 -23.08 -8.78 -30.83
CA THR A 115 -22.09 -9.86 -30.66
C THR A 115 -21.28 -10.07 -31.95
N GLN A 116 -21.93 -10.07 -33.11
CA GLN A 116 -21.27 -10.24 -34.41
C GLN A 116 -20.36 -9.06 -34.80
N LEU A 117 -20.76 -7.82 -34.52
CA LEU A 117 -19.97 -6.63 -34.87
C LEU A 117 -18.73 -6.45 -33.97
N ILE A 118 -18.82 -6.87 -32.71
CA ILE A 118 -17.68 -6.88 -31.76
C ILE A 118 -16.67 -7.96 -32.15
N MET A 119 -17.13 -9.17 -32.50
CA MET A 119 -16.24 -10.26 -32.90
C MET A 119 -15.51 -10.02 -34.23
N LYS A 120 -16.11 -9.27 -35.16
CA LYS A 120 -15.51 -8.99 -36.49
C LYS A 120 -14.65 -7.72 -36.55
N ASN A 121 -14.47 -6.98 -35.44
CA ASN A 121 -13.68 -5.74 -35.40
C ASN A 121 -14.12 -4.62 -36.37
N ILE A 122 -15.35 -4.66 -36.90
CA ILE A 122 -15.84 -3.73 -37.94
C ILE A 122 -16.31 -2.40 -37.34
N ILE A 123 -16.75 -2.38 -36.07
CA ILE A 123 -17.33 -1.18 -35.44
C ILE A 123 -16.75 -0.96 -34.02
N LYS A 124 -16.06 0.16 -33.80
CA LYS A 124 -15.69 0.66 -32.45
C LYS A 124 -16.90 1.32 -31.77
N VAL A 125 -17.92 0.55 -31.41
CA VAL A 125 -18.99 1.03 -30.51
C VAL A 125 -18.75 0.39 -29.14
N ASN A 126 -18.01 1.11 -28.29
CA ASN A 126 -17.89 0.74 -26.88
C ASN A 126 -19.26 0.94 -26.22
N LEU A 127 -19.94 -0.16 -25.90
CA LEU A 127 -21.05 -0.13 -24.95
C LEU A 127 -20.53 0.51 -23.63
N PRO A 128 -21.24 1.50 -23.06
CA PRO A 128 -20.91 1.99 -21.74
C PRO A 128 -20.91 0.81 -20.76
N LYS A 129 -19.88 0.71 -19.91
CA LYS A 129 -19.87 -0.27 -18.81
C LYS A 129 -21.17 -0.13 -18.01
N LEU A 130 -21.71 -1.25 -17.50
CA LEU A 130 -22.96 -1.27 -16.70
C LEU A 130 -22.95 -0.20 -15.59
N LYS A 131 -21.82 -0.09 -14.88
CA LYS A 131 -21.56 0.90 -13.83
C LYS A 131 -21.71 2.36 -14.29
N ASN A 132 -21.49 2.67 -15.56
CA ASN A 132 -21.71 4.00 -16.12
C ASN A 132 -23.19 4.29 -16.42
N LEU A 133 -23.96 3.26 -16.78
CA LEU A 133 -25.42 3.37 -16.94
C LEU A 133 -26.09 3.55 -15.56
N GLU A 134 -25.67 2.78 -14.55
CA GLU A 134 -26.11 2.94 -13.16
C GLU A 134 -25.84 4.37 -12.65
N LYS A 135 -24.64 4.91 -12.90
CA LYS A 135 -24.30 6.31 -12.58
C LYS A 135 -25.19 7.32 -13.30
N THR A 136 -25.70 6.98 -14.48
CA THR A 136 -26.60 7.87 -15.24
C THR A 136 -27.96 7.97 -14.55
N VAL A 137 -28.49 6.84 -14.06
CA VAL A 137 -29.71 6.82 -13.22
C VAL A 137 -29.50 7.69 -11.96
N GLY A 138 -28.38 7.48 -11.25
CA GLY A 138 -28.06 8.26 -10.05
C GLY A 138 -27.98 9.77 -10.31
N ARG A 139 -27.28 10.20 -11.37
CA ARG A 139 -27.20 11.63 -11.76
C ARG A 139 -28.56 12.21 -12.11
N LYS A 140 -29.41 11.44 -12.81
CA LYS A 140 -30.71 11.93 -13.24
C LYS A 140 -31.67 12.10 -12.06
N ARG A 141 -31.63 11.18 -11.09
CA ARG A 141 -32.35 11.31 -9.82
C ARG A 141 -31.87 12.49 -8.97
N HIS A 142 -30.56 12.72 -8.91
CA HIS A 142 -29.99 13.88 -8.21
C HIS A 142 -30.44 15.21 -8.83
N ALA A 143 -30.55 15.28 -10.15
CA ALA A 143 -31.00 16.49 -10.84
C ALA A 143 -32.50 16.81 -10.62
N ASP A 144 -33.29 15.82 -10.17
CA ASP A 144 -34.76 15.93 -10.03
C ASP A 144 -35.22 16.06 -8.56
N GLY A 145 -34.28 16.19 -7.60
CA GLY A 145 -34.59 16.53 -6.21
C GLY A 145 -35.19 15.40 -5.35
N ARG A 146 -35.31 14.15 -5.85
CA ARG A 146 -35.91 13.01 -5.11
C ARG A 146 -34.97 12.29 -4.12
N HIS A 147 -33.89 12.93 -3.66
CA HIS A 147 -32.97 12.30 -2.72
C HIS A 147 -33.34 12.65 -1.28
N VAL A 148 -33.47 11.64 -0.41
CA VAL A 148 -33.48 11.82 1.05
C VAL A 148 -32.06 12.23 1.44
N PRO A 149 -31.79 13.45 1.93
CA PRO A 149 -30.42 13.92 2.19
C PRO A 149 -29.66 12.91 3.06
N THR A 150 -28.40 12.64 2.71
CA THR A 150 -27.55 11.74 3.51
C THR A 150 -27.36 12.39 4.88
N PRO A 151 -27.82 11.73 5.97
CA PRO A 151 -27.76 12.31 7.30
C PRO A 151 -26.30 12.53 7.70
N GLN A 152 -25.99 13.69 8.29
CA GLN A 152 -24.65 14.01 8.77
C GLN A 152 -24.39 13.43 10.16
N TYR A 153 -25.46 13.28 10.95
CA TYR A 153 -25.39 12.77 12.33
C TYR A 153 -26.30 11.55 12.52
N LEU A 154 -25.92 10.65 13.45
CA LEU A 154 -26.73 9.47 13.80
C LEU A 154 -28.14 9.84 14.30
N SER A 155 -28.29 11.01 14.91
CA SER A 155 -29.56 11.54 15.40
C SER A 155 -30.54 11.93 14.28
N GLU A 156 -30.03 12.22 13.07
CA GLU A 156 -30.85 12.61 11.92
C GLU A 156 -31.42 11.41 11.15
N ILE A 157 -30.95 10.20 11.46
CA ILE A 157 -31.42 8.99 10.79
C ILE A 157 -32.84 8.70 11.23
N ASN A 158 -33.79 8.90 10.32
CA ASN A 158 -35.17 8.45 10.45
C ASN A 158 -35.47 7.43 9.35
N ILE A 159 -35.84 6.20 9.74
CA ILE A 159 -36.16 5.13 8.78
C ILE A 159 -37.65 5.23 8.43
N PRO A 160 -38.01 5.63 7.19
CA PRO A 160 -39.40 5.76 6.79
C PRO A 160 -40.16 4.44 6.88
N GLU A 161 -41.42 4.48 7.27
CA GLU A 161 -42.27 3.29 7.46
C GLU A 161 -42.31 2.36 6.24
N HIS A 162 -42.41 2.92 5.03
CA HIS A 162 -42.40 2.13 3.79
C HIS A 162 -41.08 1.39 3.50
N LEU A 163 -39.98 1.76 4.17
CA LEU A 163 -38.69 1.05 4.10
C LEU A 163 -38.47 0.11 5.28
N ARG A 164 -39.33 0.19 6.31
CA ARG A 164 -39.29 -0.71 7.46
C ARG A 164 -39.94 -2.05 7.13
N LEU A 165 -40.94 -2.10 6.26
CA LEU A 165 -41.66 -3.34 5.99
C LEU A 165 -40.88 -4.28 5.04
N THR A 166 -40.89 -5.58 5.33
CA THR A 166 -40.39 -6.60 4.43
C THR A 166 -41.22 -6.64 3.14
N LYS A 167 -40.57 -7.02 2.04
CA LYS A 167 -41.23 -7.18 0.72
C LYS A 167 -41.83 -8.58 0.52
N THR A 168 -42.03 -9.32 1.60
CA THR A 168 -42.65 -10.65 1.58
C THR A 168 -44.15 -10.49 1.81
N ASP A 169 -44.92 -11.55 1.59
CA ASP A 169 -46.37 -11.54 1.85
C ASP A 169 -46.71 -11.25 3.32
N LEU A 170 -45.74 -11.41 4.24
CA LEU A 170 -45.90 -11.21 5.68
C LEU A 170 -45.82 -9.73 6.11
N HIS A 171 -45.22 -8.85 5.30
CA HIS A 171 -45.10 -7.41 5.58
C HIS A 171 -44.64 -7.08 7.02
N GLU A 172 -43.63 -7.81 7.52
CA GLU A 172 -43.10 -7.66 8.87
C GLU A 172 -42.23 -6.39 9.00
N ASP A 173 -42.16 -5.81 10.19
CA ASP A 173 -41.15 -4.77 10.47
C ASP A 173 -39.74 -5.39 10.43
N PHE A 174 -38.88 -4.81 9.62
CA PHE A 174 -37.49 -5.21 9.41
C PHE A 174 -36.51 -4.44 10.31
N VAL A 175 -37.02 -3.66 11.26
CA VAL A 175 -36.25 -2.99 12.32
C VAL A 175 -36.67 -3.55 13.67
N ILE A 176 -35.98 -4.59 14.13
CA ILE A 176 -36.27 -5.28 15.39
C ILE A 176 -35.94 -4.43 16.62
N ALA A 177 -34.87 -3.64 16.55
CA ALA A 177 -34.46 -2.76 17.63
C ALA A 177 -33.73 -1.52 17.10
N ASP A 178 -33.98 -0.38 17.74
CA ASP A 178 -33.30 0.89 17.49
C ASP A 178 -33.17 1.63 18.82
N THR A 179 -31.94 1.92 19.25
CA THR A 179 -31.71 2.63 20.52
C THR A 179 -32.08 4.12 20.48
N GLY A 180 -32.36 4.65 19.28
CA GLY A 180 -32.97 5.94 19.06
C GLY A 180 -32.00 7.11 18.88
N HIS A 181 -32.56 8.26 18.49
CA HIS A 181 -31.81 9.46 18.08
C HIS A 181 -31.04 10.17 19.21
N LYS A 182 -31.37 9.89 20.47
CA LYS A 182 -30.68 10.48 21.65
C LYS A 182 -29.44 9.71 22.07
N ASP A 183 -29.26 8.51 21.53
CA ASP A 183 -28.11 7.67 21.85
C ASP A 183 -26.91 8.06 20.99
N ALA A 184 -25.85 8.55 21.63
CA ALA A 184 -24.60 8.91 20.96
C ALA A 184 -23.94 7.71 20.28
N ASN A 185 -24.16 6.50 20.81
CA ASN A 185 -23.69 5.23 20.26
C ASN A 185 -24.90 4.43 19.77
N ARG A 186 -25.75 5.06 18.93
CA ARG A 186 -26.96 4.45 18.39
C ARG A 186 -26.67 3.11 17.73
N ILE A 187 -27.47 2.11 18.03
CA ILE A 187 -27.43 0.77 17.42
C ILE A 187 -28.77 0.51 16.76
N ILE A 188 -28.73 0.02 15.52
CA ILE A 188 -29.93 -0.37 14.77
C ILE A 188 -29.78 -1.84 14.38
N ILE A 189 -30.72 -2.67 14.81
CA ILE A 189 -30.79 -4.10 14.53
C ILE A 189 -31.88 -4.33 13.48
N LEU A 190 -31.47 -4.83 12.33
CA LEU A 190 -32.32 -5.13 11.19
C LEU A 190 -32.51 -6.64 11.05
N GLY A 191 -33.72 -7.02 10.70
CA GLY A 191 -34.20 -8.40 10.58
C GLY A 191 -35.72 -8.41 10.83
N SER A 192 -36.41 -9.48 10.47
CA SER A 192 -37.83 -9.67 10.80
C SER A 192 -38.02 -10.56 12.03
N THR A 193 -39.23 -10.57 12.58
CA THR A 193 -39.64 -11.53 13.62
C THR A 193 -39.40 -12.97 13.17
N THR A 194 -39.72 -13.27 11.90
CA THR A 194 -39.42 -14.56 11.27
C THR A 194 -37.92 -14.87 11.25
N ASP A 195 -37.06 -13.89 10.96
CA ASP A 195 -35.61 -14.08 10.95
C ASP A 195 -35.06 -14.36 12.36
N ILE A 196 -35.55 -13.66 13.38
CA ILE A 196 -35.17 -13.91 14.78
C ILE A 196 -35.57 -15.31 15.22
N ASN A 197 -36.81 -15.72 14.93
CA ASN A 197 -37.27 -17.07 15.26
C ASN A 197 -36.42 -18.15 14.56
N ARG A 198 -36.07 -17.94 13.29
CA ARG A 198 -35.19 -18.87 12.55
C ARG A 198 -33.78 -18.90 13.12
N LEU A 199 -33.21 -17.75 13.47
CA LEU A 199 -31.90 -17.65 14.10
C LEU A 199 -31.90 -18.37 15.46
N ALA A 200 -32.96 -18.20 16.26
CA ALA A 200 -33.13 -18.88 17.55
C ALA A 200 -33.15 -20.41 17.40
N SER A 201 -33.68 -20.93 16.29
CA SER A 201 -33.67 -22.37 15.98
C SER A 201 -32.32 -22.92 15.48
N CYS A 202 -31.36 -22.06 15.17
CA CYS A 202 -30.05 -22.46 14.67
C CYS A 202 -29.09 -22.81 15.81
N GLU A 203 -28.64 -24.06 15.86
CA GLU A 203 -27.61 -24.51 16.81
C GLU A 203 -26.25 -23.86 16.60
N VAL A 204 -25.97 -23.39 15.37
CA VAL A 204 -24.69 -22.76 15.03
C VAL A 204 -24.94 -21.36 14.47
N TRP A 205 -24.35 -20.37 15.12
CA TRP A 205 -24.29 -19.00 14.65
C TRP A 205 -22.92 -18.70 14.06
N LEU A 206 -22.88 -17.90 12.99
CA LEU A 206 -21.65 -17.33 12.46
C LEU A 206 -21.78 -15.81 12.52
N CYS A 207 -20.78 -15.12 13.07
CA CYS A 207 -20.80 -13.67 13.19
C CYS A 207 -19.66 -13.06 12.38
N ASP A 208 -20.00 -12.21 11.41
CA ASP A 208 -19.05 -11.58 10.49
C ASP A 208 -19.30 -10.07 10.39
N SER A 209 -18.24 -9.28 10.19
CA SER A 209 -18.32 -7.82 10.10
C SER A 209 -17.93 -7.34 8.70
N THR A 210 -18.75 -6.49 8.08
CA THR A 210 -18.45 -5.87 6.79
C THR A 210 -18.46 -4.34 6.86
N PHE A 211 -17.50 -3.72 6.18
CA PHE A 211 -17.32 -2.26 6.10
C PHE A 211 -17.82 -1.67 4.78
N GLN A 212 -17.86 -2.48 3.71
CA GLN A 212 -18.13 -1.98 2.36
C GLN A 212 -19.57 -1.50 2.15
N CYS A 213 -20.48 -1.93 3.03
CA CYS A 213 -21.90 -1.62 2.98
C CYS A 213 -22.35 -0.58 4.01
N CYS A 214 -21.44 -0.06 4.84
CA CYS A 214 -21.76 0.95 5.86
C CYS A 214 -21.67 2.37 5.31
N THR A 215 -22.59 3.23 5.73
CA THR A 215 -22.54 4.68 5.52
C THR A 215 -21.49 5.31 6.44
N GLU A 216 -21.09 6.56 6.19
CA GLU A 216 -20.08 7.27 7.02
C GLU A 216 -20.46 7.38 8.52
N ASN A 217 -21.75 7.22 8.85
CA ASN A 217 -22.28 7.40 10.20
C ASN A 217 -22.12 6.15 11.09
N PHE A 218 -21.96 4.95 10.51
CA PHE A 218 -21.77 3.70 11.26
C PHE A 218 -20.40 3.11 10.94
N TYR A 219 -19.73 2.58 11.96
CA TYR A 219 -18.39 2.03 11.78
C TYR A 219 -18.41 0.67 11.06
N GLN A 220 -19.40 -0.17 11.36
CA GLN A 220 -19.50 -1.51 10.77
C GLN A 220 -20.94 -2.03 10.73
N LEU A 221 -21.17 -2.93 9.77
CA LEU A 221 -22.35 -3.77 9.71
C LEU A 221 -21.94 -5.15 10.22
N TRP A 222 -22.45 -5.53 11.38
CA TRP A 222 -22.21 -6.82 12.00
C TRP A 222 -23.37 -7.77 11.70
N ILE A 223 -23.09 -8.88 11.03
CA ILE A 223 -24.10 -9.80 10.51
C ILE A 223 -24.04 -11.11 11.27
N ILE A 224 -25.19 -11.59 11.73
CA ILE A 224 -25.33 -12.91 12.34
C ILE A 224 -26.04 -13.84 11.36
N TYR A 225 -25.34 -14.90 11.00
CA TYR A 225 -25.82 -15.98 10.17
C TYR A 225 -26.19 -17.17 11.04
N GLY A 226 -27.21 -17.91 10.63
CA GLY A 226 -27.57 -19.19 11.24
C GLY A 226 -27.30 -20.33 10.26
N ARG A 227 -26.76 -21.44 10.77
CA ARG A 227 -26.66 -22.69 9.99
C ARG A 227 -27.96 -23.46 10.06
N PHE A 228 -28.68 -23.48 8.94
CA PHE A 228 -29.94 -24.15 8.76
C PHE A 228 -29.75 -25.51 8.05
N ARG A 229 -30.45 -26.56 8.52
CA ARG A 229 -30.43 -27.93 7.93
C ARG A 229 -29.02 -28.45 7.61
N GLN A 230 -28.11 -28.34 8.59
CA GLN A 230 -26.72 -28.83 8.59
C GLN A 230 -25.76 -28.27 7.51
N SER A 231 -26.25 -27.64 6.43
CA SER A 231 -25.41 -27.28 5.27
C SER A 231 -25.67 -25.91 4.67
N ILE A 232 -26.79 -25.25 4.98
CA ILE A 232 -27.12 -23.93 4.43
C ILE A 232 -26.82 -22.87 5.49
N VAL A 233 -26.05 -21.85 5.13
CA VAL A 233 -25.77 -20.70 5.98
C VAL A 233 -26.52 -19.50 5.43
N LEU A 234 -27.42 -18.92 6.23
CA LEU A 234 -28.23 -17.76 5.84
C LEU A 234 -28.02 -16.60 6.82
N PRO A 235 -27.95 -15.35 6.35
CA PRO A 235 -27.95 -14.19 7.21
C PRO A 235 -29.36 -13.94 7.74
N PHE A 236 -29.50 -13.73 9.05
CA PHE A 236 -30.79 -13.46 9.68
C PHE A 236 -30.85 -12.09 10.33
N VAL A 237 -29.75 -11.64 10.94
CA VAL A 237 -29.72 -10.37 11.68
C VAL A 237 -28.56 -9.51 11.19
N TYR A 238 -28.83 -8.22 11.02
CA TYR A 238 -27.86 -7.22 10.59
C TYR A 238 -27.85 -6.07 11.61
N ALA A 239 -26.73 -5.88 12.31
CA ALA A 239 -26.55 -4.87 13.33
C ALA A 239 -25.64 -3.75 12.82
N LEU A 240 -26.18 -2.54 12.73
CA LEU A 240 -25.39 -1.33 12.48
C LEU A 240 -24.77 -0.85 13.79
N LEU A 241 -23.45 -0.92 13.88
CA LEU A 241 -22.71 -0.60 15.11
C LEU A 241 -21.90 0.71 14.96
N PRO A 242 -21.87 1.55 16.01
CA PRO A 242 -21.16 2.83 15.98
C PRO A 242 -19.64 2.68 16.13
N ASN A 243 -19.17 1.57 16.71
CA ASN A 243 -17.76 1.28 16.95
C ASN A 243 -17.52 -0.23 17.20
N LYS A 244 -16.28 -0.61 17.51
CA LYS A 244 -15.82 -1.98 17.79
C LYS A 244 -15.51 -2.26 19.27
N THR A 245 -16.16 -1.54 20.18
CA THR A 245 -15.95 -1.76 21.62
C THR A 245 -16.73 -2.99 22.11
N ARG A 246 -16.22 -3.68 23.13
CA ARG A 246 -16.94 -4.76 23.81
C ARG A 246 -18.34 -4.35 24.24
N GLU A 247 -18.48 -3.15 24.80
CA GLU A 247 -19.77 -2.58 25.22
C GLU A 247 -20.78 -2.52 24.07
N SER A 248 -20.36 -2.07 22.87
CA SER A 248 -21.27 -1.99 21.73
C SER A 248 -21.73 -3.36 21.23
N TYR A 249 -20.84 -4.36 21.24
CA TYR A 249 -21.21 -5.75 20.93
C TYR A 249 -22.16 -6.33 21.97
N GLN A 250 -21.91 -6.12 23.26
CA GLN A 250 -22.81 -6.57 24.34
C GLN A 250 -24.18 -5.92 24.23
N ARG A 251 -24.25 -4.62 23.99
CA ARG A 251 -25.52 -3.90 23.78
C ARG A 251 -26.29 -4.47 22.60
N ALA A 252 -25.63 -4.72 21.47
CA ALA A 252 -26.27 -5.31 20.29
C ALA A 252 -26.76 -6.74 20.57
N LEU A 253 -25.94 -7.58 21.21
CA LEU A 253 -26.33 -8.93 21.62
C LEU A 253 -27.51 -8.91 22.58
N HIS A 254 -27.51 -8.03 23.58
CA HIS A 254 -28.61 -7.91 24.52
C HIS A 254 -29.94 -7.57 23.82
N LEU A 255 -29.92 -6.63 22.85
CA LEU A 255 -31.11 -6.31 22.05
C LEU A 255 -31.62 -7.52 21.25
N ILE A 256 -30.72 -8.31 20.67
CA ILE A 256 -31.06 -9.50 19.88
C ILE A 256 -31.58 -10.62 20.79
N LEU A 257 -30.91 -10.89 21.91
CA LEU A 257 -31.26 -11.96 22.85
C LEU A 257 -32.59 -11.67 23.56
N ASN A 258 -32.86 -10.42 23.93
CA ASN A 258 -34.17 -10.04 24.47
C ASN A 258 -35.28 -10.33 23.45
N LYS A 259 -35.03 -10.06 22.17
CA LYS A 259 -36.00 -10.32 21.09
C LYS A 259 -36.17 -11.80 20.80
N ILE A 260 -35.11 -12.59 20.97
CA ILE A 260 -35.22 -14.05 20.97
C ILE A 260 -36.06 -14.51 22.15
N ASP A 261 -35.83 -13.99 23.35
CA ASP A 261 -36.55 -14.42 24.55
C ASP A 261 -38.04 -14.02 24.54
N GLU A 262 -38.42 -12.95 23.84
CA GLU A 262 -39.81 -12.61 23.56
C GLU A 262 -40.54 -13.68 22.73
N ILE A 263 -39.83 -14.40 21.85
CA ILE A 263 -40.40 -15.34 20.86
C ILE A 263 -40.18 -16.80 21.27
N THR A 264 -38.97 -17.13 21.71
CA THR A 264 -38.52 -18.47 22.10
C THR A 264 -37.61 -18.34 23.34
N PRO A 265 -38.21 -18.24 24.55
CA PRO A 265 -37.49 -18.04 25.79
C PRO A 265 -36.35 -19.02 25.99
N GLY A 266 -35.15 -18.51 26.26
CA GLY A 266 -33.98 -19.34 26.59
C GLY A 266 -33.29 -20.01 25.41
N ALA A 267 -33.77 -19.81 24.17
CA ALA A 267 -33.09 -20.34 22.98
C ALA A 267 -31.73 -19.66 22.78
N ARG A 268 -30.66 -20.46 22.71
CA ARG A 268 -29.27 -19.99 22.52
C ARG A 268 -28.54 -20.97 21.57
N PRO A 269 -27.55 -20.49 20.80
CA PRO A 269 -26.77 -21.39 19.96
C PRO A 269 -25.87 -22.30 20.80
N ASN A 270 -25.65 -23.52 20.35
CA ASN A 270 -24.64 -24.41 20.93
C ASN A 270 -23.22 -23.95 20.54
N VAL A 271 -23.08 -23.45 19.32
CA VAL A 271 -21.79 -23.07 18.74
C VAL A 271 -21.88 -21.69 18.12
N VAL A 272 -20.89 -20.84 18.38
CA VAL A 272 -20.71 -19.56 17.70
C VAL A 272 -19.35 -19.54 17.02
N VAL A 273 -19.34 -19.24 15.72
CA VAL A 273 -18.12 -19.06 14.93
C VAL A 273 -17.93 -17.59 14.65
N ILE A 274 -16.79 -17.05 15.02
CA ILE A 274 -16.46 -15.65 14.82
C ILE A 274 -15.11 -15.47 14.15
N ASP A 275 -14.92 -14.28 13.60
CA ASP A 275 -13.58 -13.81 13.29
C ASP A 275 -12.74 -13.59 14.56
N PHE A 276 -11.43 -13.43 14.39
CA PHE A 276 -10.49 -13.20 15.50
C PHE A 276 -10.54 -11.76 16.03
N GLU A 277 -11.76 -11.21 16.21
CA GLU A 277 -12.02 -9.91 16.81
C GLU A 277 -12.22 -10.06 18.32
N ARG A 278 -11.21 -9.65 19.08
CA ARG A 278 -11.12 -9.90 20.52
C ARG A 278 -12.30 -9.33 21.30
N GLU A 279 -12.72 -8.11 20.98
CA GLU A 279 -13.80 -7.43 21.72
C GLU A 279 -15.16 -8.10 21.48
N ALA A 280 -15.40 -8.61 20.26
CA ALA A 280 -16.59 -9.38 19.92
C ALA A 280 -16.58 -10.76 20.62
N GLU A 281 -15.44 -11.43 20.65
CA GLU A 281 -15.26 -12.70 21.38
C GLU A 281 -15.61 -12.53 22.86
N LEU A 282 -15.04 -11.51 23.51
CA LEU A 282 -15.27 -11.24 24.93
C LEU A 282 -16.73 -10.91 25.23
N ALA A 283 -17.39 -10.15 24.35
CA ALA A 283 -18.83 -9.88 24.45
C ALA A 283 -19.64 -11.18 24.36
N LEU A 284 -19.40 -12.00 23.34
CA LEU A 284 -20.08 -13.29 23.16
C LEU A 284 -19.86 -14.24 24.33
N ARG A 285 -18.63 -14.34 24.87
CA ARG A 285 -18.34 -15.15 26.06
C ARG A 285 -19.10 -14.69 27.30
N THR A 286 -19.41 -13.40 27.37
CA THR A 286 -20.17 -12.81 28.49
C THR A 286 -21.66 -13.08 28.34
N GLU A 287 -22.22 -12.83 27.15
CA GLU A 287 -23.66 -12.95 26.90
C GLU A 287 -24.11 -14.40 26.63
N LEU A 288 -23.21 -15.27 26.17
CA LEU A 288 -23.46 -16.66 25.78
C LEU A 288 -22.46 -17.62 26.49
N PRO A 289 -22.49 -17.70 27.83
CA PRO A 289 -21.48 -18.45 28.60
C PRO A 289 -21.53 -19.96 28.37
N MET A 290 -22.68 -20.50 27.93
CA MET A 290 -22.88 -21.92 27.66
C MET A 290 -22.53 -22.32 26.21
N SER A 291 -22.29 -21.35 25.32
CA SER A 291 -22.01 -21.63 23.91
C SER A 291 -20.51 -21.85 23.68
N SER A 292 -20.17 -22.82 22.84
CA SER A 292 -18.79 -23.03 22.40
C SER A 292 -18.43 -22.00 21.33
N ILE A 293 -17.46 -21.13 21.63
CA ILE A 293 -17.03 -20.07 20.72
C ILE A 293 -15.73 -20.48 20.01
N TYR A 294 -15.78 -20.55 18.68
CA TYR A 294 -14.64 -20.92 17.81
C TYR A 294 -14.26 -19.78 16.86
N GLY A 295 -12.98 -19.74 16.50
CA GLY A 295 -12.48 -18.87 15.45
C GLY A 295 -12.76 -19.41 14.05
N CYS A 296 -12.97 -18.52 13.09
CA CYS A 296 -13.24 -18.86 11.69
C CYS A 296 -12.02 -19.49 11.01
N TYR A 297 -12.17 -20.74 10.55
CA TYR A 297 -11.11 -21.49 9.86
C TYR A 297 -10.63 -20.80 8.57
N PHE A 298 -11.53 -20.14 7.83
CA PHE A 298 -11.17 -19.40 6.63
C PHE A 298 -10.20 -18.26 6.95
N HIS A 299 -10.51 -17.43 7.95
CA HIS A 299 -9.67 -16.32 8.37
C HIS A 299 -8.37 -16.77 9.03
N TYR A 300 -8.39 -17.92 9.73
CA TYR A 300 -7.19 -18.56 10.25
C TYR A 300 -6.24 -18.95 9.12
N ARG A 301 -6.72 -19.68 8.11
CA ARG A 301 -5.94 -20.03 6.92
C ARG A 301 -5.45 -18.81 6.16
N GLN A 302 -6.28 -17.78 6.05
CA GLN A 302 -5.88 -16.53 5.41
C GLN A 302 -4.74 -15.84 6.17
N SER A 303 -4.74 -15.90 7.51
CA SER A 303 -3.68 -15.35 8.35
C SER A 303 -2.37 -16.13 8.19
N ILE A 304 -2.42 -17.46 8.18
CA ILE A 304 -1.26 -18.30 7.83
C ILE A 304 -0.74 -17.95 6.43
N TRP A 305 -1.63 -17.85 5.45
CA TRP A 305 -1.25 -17.48 4.08
C TRP A 305 -0.57 -16.12 4.01
N ARG A 306 -1.09 -15.10 4.71
CA ARG A 306 -0.44 -13.78 4.80
C ARG A 306 0.96 -13.88 5.40
N LYS A 307 1.17 -14.69 6.45
CA LYS A 307 2.50 -14.91 7.02
C LYS A 307 3.45 -15.59 6.02
N ILE A 308 2.98 -16.60 5.29
CA ILE A 308 3.75 -17.24 4.20
C ILE A 308 4.14 -16.20 3.13
N GLN A 309 3.25 -15.25 2.81
CA GLN A 309 3.55 -14.16 1.87
C GLN A 309 4.60 -13.19 2.43
N GLU A 310 4.50 -12.82 3.71
CA GLU A 310 5.40 -11.92 4.42
C GLU A 310 6.84 -12.46 4.45
N ILE A 311 6.99 -13.74 4.76
CA ILE A 311 8.29 -14.45 4.78
C ILE A 311 8.88 -14.62 3.36
N GLY A 312 8.07 -14.41 2.31
CA GLY A 312 8.50 -14.52 0.91
C GLY A 312 8.38 -15.92 0.31
N TRP A 313 7.64 -16.82 0.95
CA TRP A 313 7.47 -18.20 0.53
C TRP A 313 6.33 -18.43 -0.46
N SER A 314 5.71 -17.37 -0.99
CA SER A 314 4.56 -17.46 -1.90
C SER A 314 4.80 -18.35 -3.12
N THR A 315 5.97 -18.22 -3.75
CA THR A 315 6.35 -19.01 -4.93
C THR A 315 6.66 -20.44 -4.55
N LYS A 316 7.39 -20.65 -3.44
CA LYS A 316 7.74 -21.98 -2.92
C LYS A 316 6.49 -22.78 -2.54
N TYR A 317 5.50 -22.14 -1.94
CA TYR A 317 4.22 -22.76 -1.59
C TYR A 317 3.40 -23.19 -2.83
N LYS A 318 3.47 -22.42 -3.94
CA LYS A 318 2.65 -22.65 -5.14
C LYS A 318 3.27 -23.61 -6.15
N ASN A 319 4.60 -23.66 -6.22
CA ASN A 319 5.32 -24.31 -7.32
C ASN A 319 5.88 -25.71 -6.97
N GLU A 320 5.72 -26.18 -5.74
CA GLU A 320 6.23 -27.51 -5.34
C GLU A 320 5.20 -28.63 -5.56
N GLU A 321 5.70 -29.80 -5.96
CA GLU A 321 4.93 -31.03 -6.16
C GLU A 321 4.22 -31.50 -4.88
N GLN A 322 3.18 -32.33 -5.06
CA GLN A 322 2.44 -32.93 -3.96
C GLN A 322 3.38 -33.71 -3.02
N GLY A 323 3.43 -33.31 -1.74
CA GLY A 323 4.26 -33.97 -0.71
C GLY A 323 5.36 -33.12 -0.07
N GLY A 324 5.66 -31.93 -0.62
CA GLY A 324 6.78 -31.08 -0.17
C GLY A 324 6.46 -30.04 0.93
N PHE A 325 7.12 -28.91 0.85
CA PHE A 325 7.04 -27.74 1.75
C PHE A 325 5.62 -27.18 1.88
N GLY A 326 4.91 -27.10 0.75
CA GLY A 326 3.53 -26.64 0.72
C GLY A 326 2.57 -27.55 1.52
N LEU A 327 2.87 -28.85 1.61
CA LEU A 327 2.09 -29.79 2.42
C LEU A 327 2.35 -29.58 3.91
N HIS A 328 3.60 -29.46 4.34
CA HIS A 328 3.95 -29.20 5.74
C HIS A 328 3.30 -27.90 6.25
N LEU A 329 3.31 -26.83 5.44
CA LEU A 329 2.61 -25.57 5.77
C LEU A 329 1.08 -25.75 5.87
N LYS A 330 0.47 -26.66 5.10
CA LYS A 330 -0.96 -27.01 5.24
C LYS A 330 -1.21 -27.84 6.49
N MET A 331 -0.26 -28.67 6.93
CA MET A 331 -0.40 -29.45 8.17
C MET A 331 -0.50 -28.54 9.40
N PHE A 332 0.22 -27.40 9.42
CA PHE A 332 0.03 -26.39 10.48
C PHE A 332 -1.39 -25.81 10.51
N ALA A 333 -2.02 -25.63 9.34
CA ALA A 333 -3.42 -25.26 9.30
C ALA A 333 -4.35 -26.41 9.77
N ALA A 334 -3.97 -27.66 9.50
CA ALA A 334 -4.74 -28.83 9.89
C ALA A 334 -4.69 -29.17 11.39
N LEU A 335 -3.78 -28.55 12.15
CA LEU A 335 -3.71 -28.70 13.62
C LEU A 335 -5.04 -28.35 14.31
N THR A 336 -5.89 -27.52 13.69
CA THR A 336 -7.22 -27.18 14.23
C THR A 336 -8.21 -28.34 14.23
N PHE A 337 -7.92 -29.44 13.54
CA PHE A 337 -8.75 -30.66 13.53
C PHE A 337 -8.31 -31.69 14.58
N ILE A 338 -7.21 -31.41 15.29
CA ILE A 338 -6.73 -32.24 16.40
C ILE A 338 -7.47 -31.82 17.66
N ASP A 339 -7.73 -32.78 18.55
CA ASP A 339 -8.27 -32.49 19.87
C ASP A 339 -7.39 -31.45 20.58
N THR A 340 -8.04 -30.46 21.20
CA THR A 340 -7.39 -29.37 21.96
C THR A 340 -6.42 -29.87 23.04
N VAL A 341 -6.62 -31.09 23.56
CA VAL A 341 -5.71 -31.72 24.53
C VAL A 341 -4.35 -32.02 23.90
N TYR A 342 -4.33 -32.48 22.64
CA TYR A 342 -3.12 -32.95 21.96
C TYR A 342 -2.53 -31.94 20.96
N VAL A 343 -3.26 -30.87 20.64
CA VAL A 343 -2.86 -29.90 19.62
C VAL A 343 -1.45 -29.35 19.85
N ARG A 344 -1.05 -29.14 21.11
CA ARG A 344 0.29 -28.65 21.48
C ARG A 344 1.39 -29.65 21.23
N ASP A 345 1.16 -30.92 21.53
CA ASP A 345 2.17 -31.96 21.34
C ASP A 345 2.35 -32.24 19.85
N TRP A 346 1.26 -32.27 19.09
CA TRP A 346 1.30 -32.37 17.63
C TRP A 346 1.93 -31.13 16.98
N PHE A 347 1.67 -29.92 17.49
CA PHE A 347 2.35 -28.71 17.03
C PHE A 347 3.86 -28.82 17.23
N ARG A 348 4.33 -29.22 18.41
CA ARG A 348 5.77 -29.39 18.69
C ARG A 348 6.39 -30.46 17.81
N HIS A 349 5.71 -31.59 17.62
CA HIS A 349 6.19 -32.66 16.76
C HIS A 349 6.31 -32.19 15.30
N LEU A 350 5.28 -31.51 14.78
CA LEU A 350 5.28 -30.95 13.43
C LEU A 350 6.34 -29.84 13.28
N ALA A 351 6.52 -28.98 14.28
CA ALA A 351 7.53 -27.94 14.29
C ALA A 351 8.94 -28.53 14.23
N ARG A 352 9.22 -29.59 15.00
CA ARG A 352 10.51 -30.31 14.94
C ARG A 352 10.76 -30.88 13.55
N ILE A 353 9.81 -31.64 13.00
CA ILE A 353 9.94 -32.19 11.63
C ILE A 353 10.18 -31.07 10.62
N PHE A 354 9.42 -29.98 10.71
CA PHE A 354 9.56 -28.84 9.80
C PHE A 354 10.94 -28.18 9.89
N LEU A 355 11.48 -28.01 11.10
CA LEU A 355 12.80 -27.42 11.33
C LEU A 355 13.94 -28.40 11.00
N ASP A 356 13.76 -29.70 11.21
CA ASP A 356 14.75 -30.71 10.83
C ASP A 356 14.87 -30.81 9.31
N VAL A 357 13.75 -30.70 8.59
CA VAL A 357 13.72 -30.80 7.12
C VAL A 357 14.14 -29.48 6.44
N TYR A 358 13.80 -28.33 7.01
CA TYR A 358 13.98 -27.03 6.35
C TYR A 358 14.77 -25.99 7.14
N GLY A 359 15.00 -26.18 8.44
CA GLY A 359 15.48 -25.13 9.36
C GLY A 359 16.95 -24.76 9.20
N ASP A 360 17.73 -25.49 8.40
CA ASP A 360 19.15 -25.24 8.07
C ASP A 360 20.09 -24.95 9.27
N GLY A 361 19.63 -25.16 10.52
CA GLY A 361 20.31 -24.73 11.76
C GLY A 361 20.25 -23.22 12.06
N ASP A 362 19.52 -22.43 11.27
CA ASP A 362 19.41 -20.97 11.40
C ASP A 362 18.35 -20.60 12.46
N MET A 363 18.82 -20.30 13.67
CA MET A 363 17.95 -20.01 14.81
C MET A 363 17.17 -18.69 14.70
N ASP A 364 17.56 -17.81 13.77
CA ASP A 364 16.87 -16.55 13.45
C ASP A 364 16.30 -16.57 12.02
N GLY A 365 16.25 -17.75 11.40
CA GLY A 365 15.85 -17.95 10.03
C GLY A 365 14.33 -17.86 9.80
N PRO A 366 13.90 -17.76 8.53
CA PRO A 366 12.49 -17.64 8.17
C PRO A 366 11.64 -18.85 8.62
N PHE A 367 12.28 -20.02 8.83
CA PHE A 367 11.62 -21.23 9.32
C PHE A 367 11.23 -21.13 10.79
N ILE A 368 12.14 -20.65 11.64
CA ILE A 368 11.84 -20.38 13.05
C ILE A 368 10.84 -19.23 13.16
N GLU A 369 10.99 -18.17 12.36
CA GLU A 369 10.03 -17.05 12.35
C GLU A 369 8.58 -17.52 12.11
N PHE A 370 8.38 -18.50 11.23
CA PHE A 370 7.07 -19.08 10.98
C PHE A 370 6.55 -19.90 12.18
N ILE A 371 7.39 -20.75 12.77
CA ILE A 371 7.02 -21.55 13.95
C ILE A 371 6.68 -20.64 15.13
N ASP A 372 7.49 -19.62 15.37
CA ASP A 372 7.28 -18.61 16.42
C ASP A 372 5.95 -17.88 16.25
N TYR A 373 5.62 -17.49 15.01
CA TYR A 373 4.33 -16.90 14.70
C TYR A 373 3.20 -17.87 15.03
N MET A 374 3.32 -19.15 14.65
CA MET A 374 2.31 -20.15 14.92
C MET A 374 2.11 -20.38 16.42
N GLU A 375 3.20 -20.53 17.17
CA GLU A 375 3.17 -20.77 18.61
C GLU A 375 2.57 -19.59 19.37
N ARG A 376 3.09 -18.38 19.14
CA ARG A 376 2.66 -17.18 19.89
C ARG A 376 1.25 -16.76 19.58
N THR A 377 0.84 -16.87 18.32
CA THR A 377 -0.46 -16.35 17.87
C THR A 377 -1.58 -17.35 18.10
N TRP A 378 -1.31 -18.65 17.93
CA TRP A 378 -2.36 -19.66 17.87
C TRP A 378 -2.30 -20.74 18.97
N MET A 379 -1.13 -20.99 19.58
CA MET A 379 -0.97 -22.03 20.60
C MET A 379 -0.98 -21.49 22.05
N GLY A 380 -0.61 -20.22 22.21
CA GLY A 380 -0.54 -19.47 23.48
C GLY A 380 0.69 -19.80 24.33
N GLU A 381 1.36 -18.79 24.90
CA GLU A 381 2.49 -18.97 25.82
C GLU A 381 2.02 -19.58 27.17
N GLN A 382 2.73 -20.59 27.69
CA GLN A 382 2.59 -20.94 29.10
C GLN A 382 3.23 -19.86 29.98
N ASN A 383 2.54 -19.50 31.07
CA ASN A 383 3.19 -18.90 32.23
C ASN A 383 4.30 -19.85 32.71
N LYS A 384 5.55 -19.41 32.51
CA LYS A 384 6.78 -20.14 32.80
C LYS A 384 6.89 -20.47 34.28
N ASN A 385 6.59 -21.71 34.65
CA ASN A 385 7.20 -22.35 35.81
C ASN A 385 7.38 -23.85 35.52
N LYS A 386 8.63 -24.30 35.69
CA LYS A 386 9.16 -25.67 35.58
C LYS A 386 9.56 -26.16 34.18
N SER A 387 10.88 -26.09 33.98
CA SER A 387 11.74 -27.12 33.38
C SER A 387 11.22 -27.83 32.12
N ASP A 388 11.48 -27.24 30.95
CA ASP A 388 12.29 -27.92 29.93
C ASP A 388 12.88 -26.91 28.95
N GLY A 389 14.12 -27.18 28.53
CA GLY A 389 15.06 -26.22 27.95
C GLY A 389 14.85 -25.87 26.48
N THR A 390 13.73 -25.24 26.11
CA THR A 390 13.64 -24.60 24.79
C THR A 390 12.87 -23.29 24.87
N LYS A 391 13.62 -22.19 24.97
CA LYS A 391 13.09 -20.82 25.04
C LYS A 391 12.78 -20.33 23.63
N ILE A 392 11.53 -19.96 23.35
CA ILE A 392 11.16 -19.17 22.18
C ILE A 392 10.24 -18.05 22.65
N SER A 393 10.58 -16.78 22.35
CA SER A 393 10.09 -15.61 23.10
C SER A 393 9.55 -14.49 22.21
N GLY A 394 8.32 -14.02 22.47
CA GLY A 394 7.77 -12.73 22.01
C GLY A 394 8.78 -11.56 22.10
N PHE A 395 8.58 -10.48 21.30
CA PHE A 395 9.55 -9.38 21.05
C PHE A 395 10.64 -9.33 22.10
N ASN A 396 11.71 -10.05 21.79
CA ASN A 396 12.72 -10.30 22.77
C ASN A 396 13.61 -9.07 22.78
N SER A 397 13.29 -8.11 23.66
CA SER A 397 14.08 -6.90 23.84
C SER A 397 15.56 -7.23 24.04
N LYS A 398 15.88 -8.39 24.62
CA LYS A 398 17.25 -8.91 24.73
C LYS A 398 17.79 -9.32 23.36
N ASN A 399 17.10 -10.10 22.53
CA ASN A 399 17.55 -10.43 21.16
C ASN A 399 17.60 -9.19 20.25
N PHE A 400 16.67 -8.26 20.39
CA PHE A 400 16.72 -6.98 19.69
C PHE A 400 17.95 -6.19 20.10
N LEU A 401 18.23 -6.06 21.40
CA LEU A 401 19.43 -5.40 21.90
C LEU A 401 20.70 -6.13 21.48
N ILE A 402 20.70 -7.46 21.49
CA ILE A 402 21.81 -8.30 21.02
C ILE A 402 22.04 -8.09 19.53
N ASN A 403 21.02 -8.14 18.68
CA ASN A 403 21.13 -7.93 17.24
C ASN A 403 21.49 -6.49 16.89
N LEU A 404 20.99 -5.51 17.64
CA LEU A 404 21.38 -4.11 17.52
C LEU A 404 22.84 -3.90 17.96
N ALA A 405 23.27 -4.55 19.04
CA ALA A 405 24.64 -4.48 19.55
C ALA A 405 25.63 -5.23 18.65
N SER A 406 25.29 -6.42 18.16
CA SER A 406 26.12 -7.21 17.24
C SER A 406 26.20 -6.51 15.89
N GLY A 407 25.07 -6.05 15.34
CA GLY A 407 25.02 -5.24 14.12
C GLY A 407 25.76 -3.91 14.26
N GLY A 408 25.62 -3.25 15.41
CA GLY A 408 26.34 -2.01 15.74
C GLY A 408 27.85 -2.21 15.84
N THR A 409 28.27 -3.30 16.49
CA THR A 409 29.67 -3.68 16.69
C THR A 409 30.32 -4.08 15.37
N ALA A 410 29.67 -4.93 14.56
CA ALA A 410 30.11 -5.30 13.22
C ALA A 410 30.27 -4.06 12.31
N ALA A 411 29.29 -3.16 12.34
CA ALA A 411 29.35 -1.91 11.60
C ALA A 411 30.48 -0.99 12.09
N ALA A 412 30.73 -0.94 13.40
CA ALA A 412 31.82 -0.16 13.99
C ALA A 412 33.19 -0.70 13.55
N PHE A 413 33.41 -2.01 13.59
CA PHE A 413 34.64 -2.64 13.10
C PHE A 413 34.87 -2.40 11.61
N SER A 414 33.86 -2.67 10.77
CA SER A 414 33.95 -2.42 9.34
C SER A 414 34.26 -0.95 9.04
N LYS A 415 33.51 -0.01 9.64
CA LYS A 415 33.72 1.44 9.46
C LYS A 415 35.10 1.89 9.91
N THR A 416 35.65 1.28 10.95
CA THR A 416 37.00 1.56 11.43
C THR A 416 38.05 1.02 10.48
N ALA A 417 37.86 -0.18 9.92
CA ALA A 417 38.75 -0.74 8.91
C ALA A 417 38.80 0.12 7.64
N ILE A 418 37.66 0.64 7.17
CA ILE A 418 37.60 1.50 5.97
C ILE A 418 37.79 3.00 6.24
N ALA A 419 37.95 3.42 7.51
CA ALA A 419 38.08 4.83 7.85
C ALA A 419 39.26 5.53 7.14
N PRO A 420 40.46 4.93 6.99
CA PRO A 420 41.56 5.55 6.26
C PRO A 420 41.20 5.88 4.81
N ILE A 421 40.66 4.93 4.05
CA ILE A 421 40.28 5.16 2.64
C ILE A 421 39.09 6.11 2.51
N GLU A 422 38.17 6.10 3.47
CA GLU A 422 37.06 7.04 3.51
C GLU A 422 37.54 8.47 3.80
N ARG A 423 38.56 8.64 4.64
CA ARG A 423 39.19 9.94 4.85
C ARG A 423 39.89 10.43 3.59
N VAL A 424 40.62 9.55 2.88
CA VAL A 424 41.23 9.89 1.59
C VAL A 424 40.16 10.37 0.59
N LYS A 425 39.03 9.67 0.50
CA LYS A 425 37.89 10.09 -0.32
C LYS A 425 37.48 11.53 0.02
N LEU A 426 37.19 11.80 1.30
CA LEU A 426 36.68 13.10 1.72
C LEU A 426 37.67 14.24 1.47
N LEU A 427 38.96 14.03 1.75
CA LEU A 427 40.01 15.01 1.49
C LEU A 427 40.10 15.35 0.00
N LEU A 428 40.18 14.35 -0.87
CA LEU A 428 40.24 14.58 -2.32
C LEU A 428 38.97 15.26 -2.86
N GLN A 429 37.81 14.95 -2.29
CA GLN A 429 36.52 15.48 -2.73
C GLN A 429 36.32 16.96 -2.36
N VAL A 430 36.79 17.41 -1.19
CA VAL A 430 36.56 18.78 -0.70
C VAL A 430 37.77 19.70 -0.67
N GLN A 431 38.97 19.21 -0.95
CA GLN A 431 40.21 19.99 -0.83
C GLN A 431 40.17 21.33 -1.57
N ASP A 432 39.50 21.47 -2.71
CA ASP A 432 39.48 22.75 -3.42
C ASP A 432 38.62 23.82 -2.73
N ALA A 433 37.73 23.40 -1.84
CA ALA A 433 37.04 24.33 -0.96
C ALA A 433 37.86 24.64 0.30
N HIS A 434 38.63 23.70 0.86
CA HIS A 434 39.16 23.82 2.23
C HIS A 434 40.69 23.98 2.33
N ILE A 435 41.45 23.54 1.34
CA ILE A 435 42.92 23.50 1.35
C ILE A 435 43.48 24.48 0.32
N SER A 436 44.49 25.26 0.71
CA SER A 436 45.21 26.17 -0.18
C SER A 436 45.85 25.41 -1.35
N VAL A 437 45.94 26.04 -2.52
CA VAL A 437 46.35 25.40 -3.78
C VAL A 437 47.67 24.64 -3.63
N ASP A 438 48.65 25.23 -2.95
CA ASP A 438 50.01 24.68 -2.80
C ASP A 438 50.08 23.44 -1.90
N LYS A 439 49.06 23.22 -1.06
CA LYS A 439 49.01 22.12 -0.09
C LYS A 439 48.08 20.99 -0.49
N ARG A 440 47.40 21.10 -1.65
CA ARG A 440 46.47 20.09 -2.15
C ARG A 440 47.16 18.75 -2.39
N TYR A 441 46.39 17.68 -2.26
CA TYR A 441 46.86 16.31 -2.47
C TYR A 441 46.71 15.91 -3.94
N LYS A 442 47.74 15.28 -4.49
CA LYS A 442 47.81 14.89 -5.91
C LYS A 442 46.96 13.66 -6.23
N GLY A 443 46.66 12.82 -5.24
CA GLY A 443 45.89 11.60 -5.41
C GLY A 443 45.89 10.71 -4.17
N ILE A 444 45.36 9.50 -4.31
CA ILE A 444 45.18 8.55 -3.19
C ILE A 444 46.50 8.24 -2.49
N ILE A 445 47.53 7.87 -3.26
CA ILE A 445 48.85 7.49 -2.72
C ILE A 445 49.50 8.69 -2.00
N ASP A 446 49.39 9.89 -2.57
CA ASP A 446 49.92 11.11 -1.95
C ASP A 446 49.27 11.39 -0.59
N VAL A 447 47.95 11.23 -0.47
CA VAL A 447 47.26 11.35 0.83
C VAL A 447 47.75 10.28 1.82
N LEU A 448 47.87 9.03 1.39
CA LEU A 448 48.28 7.93 2.25
C LEU A 448 49.71 8.11 2.80
N ILE A 449 50.60 8.73 2.03
CA ILE A 449 51.98 9.00 2.45
C ILE A 449 52.08 10.28 3.29
N ARG A 450 51.36 11.35 2.91
CA ARG A 450 51.49 12.66 3.55
C ARG A 450 50.78 12.74 4.89
N ILE A 451 49.58 12.16 5.04
CA ILE A 451 48.81 12.28 6.29
C ILE A 451 49.58 11.79 7.53
N PRO A 452 50.24 10.62 7.53
CA PRO A 452 51.03 10.18 8.67
C PRO A 452 52.16 11.15 9.04
N LYS A 453 52.83 11.73 8.03
CA LYS A 453 53.92 12.71 8.21
C LYS A 453 53.37 14.08 8.68
N GLU A 454 52.23 14.49 8.15
CA GLU A 454 51.61 15.79 8.36
C GLU A 454 50.70 15.85 9.59
N GLN A 455 50.22 14.75 10.16
CA GLN A 455 49.27 14.79 11.29
C GLN A 455 49.43 13.63 12.27
N GLY A 456 50.26 12.63 11.94
CA GLY A 456 50.37 11.38 12.69
C GLY A 456 49.46 10.29 12.12
N ILE A 457 49.83 9.03 12.36
CA ILE A 457 49.15 7.86 11.78
C ILE A 457 47.67 7.75 12.22
N LEU A 458 47.37 8.10 13.48
CA LEU A 458 46.02 8.06 14.04
C LEU A 458 45.07 9.06 13.37
N ALA A 459 45.59 10.04 12.62
CA ALA A 459 44.78 11.02 11.93
C ALA A 459 43.88 10.37 10.86
N PHE A 460 44.21 9.20 10.32
CA PHE A 460 43.33 8.49 9.38
C PHE A 460 41.93 8.21 9.94
N TRP A 461 41.78 8.07 11.25
CA TRP A 461 40.51 7.81 11.92
C TRP A 461 39.81 9.09 12.41
N ARG A 462 40.28 10.27 12.02
CA ARG A 462 39.67 11.53 12.41
C ARG A 462 38.22 11.60 11.92
N GLY A 463 37.28 11.81 12.85
CA GLY A 463 35.84 11.79 12.58
C GLY A 463 35.19 10.39 12.57
N ASN A 464 35.96 9.30 12.75
CA ASN A 464 35.40 7.94 12.75
C ASN A 464 34.48 7.66 13.95
N LEU A 465 34.75 8.24 15.12
CA LEU A 465 33.85 8.13 16.28
C LEU A 465 32.42 8.55 15.94
N VAL A 466 32.27 9.66 15.21
CA VAL A 466 30.97 10.18 14.76
C VAL A 466 30.31 9.22 13.76
N ASN A 467 31.11 8.56 12.92
CA ASN A 467 30.62 7.56 11.97
C ASN A 467 30.05 6.32 12.67
N MET A 468 30.66 5.90 13.79
CA MET A 468 30.18 4.78 14.61
C MET A 468 28.89 5.17 15.35
N ILE A 469 28.90 6.31 16.06
CA ILE A 469 27.72 6.81 16.79
C ILE A 469 26.52 6.95 15.86
N ARG A 470 26.70 7.49 14.65
CA ARG A 470 25.62 7.72 13.69
C ARG A 470 24.91 6.43 13.26
N TYR A 471 25.56 5.27 13.32
CA TYR A 471 24.97 4.00 12.89
C TYR A 471 23.72 3.66 13.71
N PHE A 472 23.81 3.74 15.04
CA PHE A 472 22.73 3.39 15.96
C PHE A 472 21.42 4.18 15.74
N PRO A 473 21.39 5.53 15.75
CA PRO A 473 20.16 6.28 15.50
C PRO A 473 19.66 6.07 14.07
N THR A 474 20.55 5.88 13.08
CA THR A 474 20.13 5.57 11.71
C THR A 474 19.37 4.24 11.66
N GLN A 475 19.84 3.21 12.36
CA GLN A 475 19.15 1.92 12.40
C GLN A 475 17.85 1.96 13.21
N ALA A 476 17.84 2.66 14.34
CA ALA A 476 16.62 2.86 15.12
C ALA A 476 15.52 3.55 14.29
N LEU A 477 15.87 4.59 13.54
CA LEU A 477 14.94 5.31 12.66
C LEU A 477 14.51 4.46 11.46
N ASN A 478 15.41 3.66 10.89
CA ASN A 478 15.05 2.71 9.83
C ASN A 478 14.03 1.70 10.36
N PHE A 479 14.22 1.15 11.56
CA PHE A 479 13.26 0.22 12.16
C PHE A 479 11.90 0.89 12.41
N ALA A 480 11.89 2.13 12.92
CA ALA A 480 10.65 2.85 13.21
C ALA A 480 9.85 3.24 11.96
N PHE A 481 10.52 3.63 10.87
CA PHE A 481 9.84 4.29 9.74
C PHE A 481 9.80 3.48 8.45
N LYS A 482 10.70 2.51 8.25
CA LYS A 482 10.79 1.78 6.96
C LYS A 482 9.51 1.03 6.65
N ASP A 483 8.94 0.30 7.62
CA ASP A 483 7.71 -0.47 7.40
C ASP A 483 6.48 0.42 7.29
N THR A 484 6.43 1.52 8.05
CA THR A 484 5.39 2.55 7.94
C THR A 484 5.35 3.14 6.53
N TYR A 485 6.49 3.59 6.00
CA TYR A 485 6.54 4.11 4.63
C TYR A 485 6.35 3.02 3.58
N LYS A 486 6.75 1.78 3.84
CA LYS A 486 6.45 0.66 2.93
C LYS A 486 4.95 0.41 2.86
N ARG A 487 4.23 0.44 3.99
CA ARG A 487 2.77 0.30 4.03
C ARG A 487 2.09 1.44 3.28
N ILE A 488 2.41 2.69 3.61
CA ILE A 488 1.80 3.89 3.01
C ILE A 488 1.93 3.89 1.47
N PHE A 489 3.10 3.55 0.93
CA PHE A 489 3.36 3.68 -0.51
C PHE A 489 3.14 2.38 -1.31
N MET A 490 3.35 1.20 -0.71
CA MET A 490 3.36 -0.08 -1.44
C MET A 490 2.09 -0.92 -1.27
N GLU A 491 1.19 -0.56 -0.34
CA GLU A 491 -0.06 -1.29 -0.14
C GLU A 491 -0.94 -1.25 -1.39
N GLY A 492 -1.37 -2.43 -1.86
CA GLY A 492 -2.17 -2.57 -3.08
C GLY A 492 -1.41 -2.40 -4.41
N VAL A 493 -0.07 -2.34 -4.40
CA VAL A 493 0.75 -2.25 -5.63
C VAL A 493 1.30 -3.61 -6.04
N ASP A 494 0.86 -4.12 -7.19
CA ASP A 494 1.33 -5.39 -7.76
C ASP A 494 2.56 -5.18 -8.66
N LYS A 495 3.70 -5.76 -8.28
CA LYS A 495 4.98 -5.68 -9.01
C LYS A 495 4.87 -6.22 -10.44
N ASN A 496 4.10 -7.28 -10.65
CA ASN A 496 4.09 -8.02 -11.92
C ASN A 496 3.11 -7.41 -12.94
N LYS A 497 2.10 -6.68 -12.48
CA LYS A 497 1.10 -6.01 -13.35
C LYS A 497 1.39 -4.53 -13.56
N GLN A 498 2.11 -3.89 -12.64
CA GLN A 498 2.29 -2.43 -12.61
C GLN A 498 3.73 -2.02 -12.28
N PHE A 499 4.72 -2.52 -13.02
CA PHE A 499 6.15 -2.26 -12.77
C PHE A 499 6.49 -0.78 -12.56
N GLY A 500 6.01 0.12 -13.44
CA GLY A 500 6.27 1.55 -13.32
C GLY A 500 5.73 2.16 -12.02
N LYS A 501 4.53 1.75 -11.58
CA LYS A 501 3.95 2.19 -10.31
C LYS A 501 4.71 1.60 -9.13
N PHE A 502 5.06 0.32 -9.18
CA PHE A 502 5.89 -0.35 -8.17
C PHE A 502 7.24 0.35 -8.00
N PHE A 503 7.93 0.66 -9.10
CA PHE A 503 9.22 1.35 -9.07
C PHE A 503 9.10 2.73 -8.44
N MET A 504 8.13 3.53 -8.86
CA MET A 504 7.91 4.89 -8.31
C MET A 504 7.52 4.87 -6.83
N MET A 505 6.65 3.95 -6.42
CA MET A 505 6.22 3.84 -5.02
C MET A 505 7.32 3.30 -4.11
N ASN A 506 8.14 2.37 -4.60
CA ASN A 506 9.29 1.86 -3.86
C ASN A 506 10.38 2.94 -3.69
N LEU A 507 10.56 3.77 -4.73
CA LEU A 507 11.43 4.94 -4.67
C LEU A 507 10.89 5.99 -3.68
N ALA A 508 9.58 6.28 -3.71
CA ALA A 508 8.94 7.18 -2.75
C ALA A 508 9.06 6.66 -1.30
N SER A 509 8.84 5.36 -1.10
CA SER A 509 8.97 4.70 0.21
C SER A 509 10.40 4.78 0.75
N GLY A 510 11.38 4.28 -0.01
CA GLY A 510 12.77 4.30 0.39
C GLY A 510 13.30 5.72 0.59
N GLY A 511 12.97 6.63 -0.33
CA GLY A 511 13.38 8.03 -0.28
C GLY A 511 12.79 8.81 0.90
N SER A 512 11.51 8.61 1.22
CA SER A 512 10.85 9.25 2.37
C SER A 512 11.41 8.74 3.70
N ALA A 513 11.65 7.42 3.81
CA ALA A 513 12.33 6.84 4.96
C ALA A 513 13.75 7.42 5.14
N GLY A 514 14.52 7.49 4.05
CA GLY A 514 15.87 8.09 4.06
C GLY A 514 15.87 9.57 4.43
N ALA A 515 14.95 10.36 3.87
CA ALA A 515 14.80 11.78 4.18
C ALA A 515 14.44 12.00 5.66
N THR A 516 13.50 11.22 6.19
CA THR A 516 13.11 11.26 7.61
C THR A 516 14.29 10.94 8.51
N SER A 517 15.05 9.89 8.21
CA SER A 517 16.25 9.55 8.98
C SER A 517 17.27 10.69 8.95
N LEU A 518 17.49 11.31 7.78
CA LEU A 518 18.40 12.45 7.65
C LEU A 518 17.96 13.66 8.47
N VAL A 519 16.65 13.90 8.69
CA VAL A 519 16.20 15.00 9.56
C VAL A 519 16.88 14.92 10.93
N PHE A 520 17.07 13.72 11.47
CA PHE A 520 17.69 13.53 12.79
C PHE A 520 19.22 13.34 12.71
N VAL A 521 19.72 12.57 11.74
CA VAL A 521 21.14 12.16 11.73
C VAL A 521 22.05 13.05 10.90
N TYR A 522 21.51 14.02 10.15
CA TYR A 522 22.32 14.90 9.29
C TYR A 522 23.38 15.72 10.03
N PRO A 523 23.13 16.28 11.24
CA PRO A 523 24.17 16.98 12.00
C PRO A 523 25.38 16.10 12.31
N LEU A 524 25.18 14.81 12.56
CA LEU A 524 26.29 13.86 12.76
C LEU A 524 27.06 13.63 11.46
N ASP A 525 26.37 13.51 10.33
CA ASP A 525 27.03 13.44 9.01
C ASP A 525 27.85 14.69 8.70
N PHE A 526 27.33 15.87 9.06
CA PHE A 526 28.00 17.15 8.90
C PHE A 526 29.27 17.21 9.76
N VAL A 527 29.16 16.99 11.07
CA VAL A 527 30.29 17.05 12.01
C VAL A 527 31.37 16.05 11.63
N ARG A 528 30.97 14.83 11.27
CA ARG A 528 31.87 13.80 10.75
C ARG A 528 32.70 14.32 9.58
N THR A 529 32.03 14.92 8.59
CA THR A 529 32.68 15.42 7.37
C THR A 529 33.70 16.48 7.71
N ARG A 530 33.32 17.45 8.55
CA ARG A 530 34.19 18.55 8.99
C ARG A 530 35.41 18.07 9.75
N LEU A 531 35.23 17.13 10.67
CA LEU A 531 36.36 16.52 11.38
C LEU A 531 37.29 15.75 10.44
N ALA A 532 36.76 15.00 9.48
CA ALA A 532 37.59 14.18 8.59
C ALA A 532 38.49 15.02 7.68
N VAL A 533 38.01 16.20 7.26
CA VAL A 533 38.72 17.08 6.31
C VAL A 533 39.59 18.13 6.99
N ASP A 534 39.46 18.28 8.32
CA ASP A 534 40.35 19.12 9.12
C ASP A 534 41.78 18.55 9.08
N VAL A 535 42.66 19.30 8.42
CA VAL A 535 44.07 18.95 8.21
C VAL A 535 45.01 19.61 9.24
N GLY A 536 44.49 20.34 10.22
CA GLY A 536 45.29 21.05 11.21
C GLY A 536 46.03 20.15 12.20
N LYS A 537 47.26 20.54 12.58
CA LYS A 537 48.03 19.96 13.71
C LYS A 537 47.76 20.73 15.00
N SER A 538 47.58 20.01 16.12
CA SER A 538 47.56 20.57 17.48
C SER A 538 46.73 21.88 17.62
N LYS A 539 47.36 23.02 17.95
CA LYS A 539 46.72 24.34 18.14
C LYS A 539 46.16 24.99 16.86
N VAL A 540 46.49 24.47 15.68
CA VAL A 540 46.01 24.96 14.36
C VAL A 540 44.79 24.15 13.88
N ARG A 541 44.25 23.24 14.70
CA ARG A 541 43.03 22.48 14.38
C ARG A 541 41.81 23.40 14.37
N GLU A 542 40.92 23.18 13.41
CA GLU A 542 39.64 23.86 13.36
C GLU A 542 38.73 23.38 14.50
N PHE A 543 38.74 22.06 14.75
CA PHE A 543 37.91 21.41 15.76
C PHE A 543 38.68 20.40 16.62
N ASN A 544 38.38 20.37 17.92
CA ASN A 544 38.98 19.43 18.87
C ASN A 544 38.22 18.10 18.95
N GLY A 545 36.97 18.03 18.47
CA GLY A 545 36.14 16.83 18.51
C GLY A 545 34.71 17.06 18.04
N LEU A 546 33.85 16.06 18.26
CA LEU A 546 32.44 16.09 17.87
C LEU A 546 31.68 17.27 18.51
N SER A 547 31.76 17.40 19.83
CA SER A 547 31.05 18.43 20.59
C SER A 547 31.54 19.83 20.22
N ASP A 548 32.86 20.02 20.14
CA ASP A 548 33.47 21.30 19.75
C ASP A 548 33.03 21.72 18.33
N CYS A 549 33.05 20.80 17.36
CA CYS A 549 32.57 21.08 16.00
C CYS A 549 31.08 21.44 15.97
N PHE A 550 30.25 20.69 16.69
CA PHE A 550 28.82 20.96 16.76
C PHE A 550 28.55 22.35 17.37
N ILE A 551 29.15 22.64 18.53
CA ILE A 551 28.94 23.88 19.27
C ILE A 551 29.46 25.10 18.49
N LYS A 552 30.67 25.03 17.92
CA LYS A 552 31.25 26.14 17.14
C LYS A 552 30.42 26.48 15.91
N VAL A 553 29.95 25.47 15.18
CA VAL A 553 29.13 25.70 13.98
C VAL A 553 27.73 26.18 14.36
N PHE A 554 27.14 25.63 15.42
CA PHE A 554 25.84 26.10 15.90
C PHE A 554 25.91 27.56 16.40
N LYS A 555 26.97 27.96 17.10
CA LYS A 555 27.16 29.34 17.56
C LYS A 555 27.41 30.33 16.42
N SER A 556 28.02 29.91 15.31
CA SER A 556 28.32 30.78 14.17
C SER A 556 27.14 30.91 13.19
N ASP A 557 26.54 29.77 12.81
CA ASP A 557 25.57 29.70 11.70
C ASP A 557 24.20 29.13 12.12
N GLY A 558 24.02 28.80 13.40
CA GLY A 558 22.79 28.18 13.91
C GLY A 558 22.52 26.78 13.33
N LEU A 559 21.24 26.39 13.35
CA LEU A 559 20.78 25.13 12.77
C LEU A 559 21.00 25.08 11.25
N VAL A 560 20.87 26.21 10.56
CA VAL A 560 21.08 26.27 9.10
C VAL A 560 22.50 25.83 8.74
N GLY A 561 23.49 26.21 9.55
CA GLY A 561 24.89 25.77 9.41
C GLY A 561 25.06 24.25 9.45
N LEU A 562 24.40 23.58 10.39
CA LEU A 562 24.48 22.12 10.56
C LEU A 562 23.76 21.35 9.44
N TYR A 563 22.78 21.96 8.78
CA TYR A 563 21.98 21.36 7.70
C TYR A 563 22.36 21.83 6.29
N ARG A 564 23.46 22.58 6.12
CA ARG A 564 23.93 22.97 4.78
C ARG A 564 24.18 21.74 3.91
N GLY A 565 23.55 21.71 2.73
CA GLY A 565 23.60 20.58 1.79
C GLY A 565 22.50 19.52 1.98
N PHE A 566 21.57 19.71 2.92
CA PHE A 566 20.51 18.74 3.22
C PHE A 566 19.62 18.41 2.01
N MET A 567 19.14 19.42 1.26
CA MET A 567 18.28 19.19 0.09
C MET A 567 18.97 18.38 -1.01
N VAL A 568 20.25 18.67 -1.26
CA VAL A 568 21.07 17.90 -2.22
C VAL A 568 21.23 16.46 -1.76
N SER A 569 21.27 16.25 -0.45
CA SER A 569 21.41 14.91 0.15
C SER A 569 20.15 14.07 -0.03
N ILE A 570 18.97 14.69 0.10
CA ILE A 570 17.70 14.03 -0.21
C ILE A 570 17.68 13.63 -1.70
N GLN A 571 17.99 14.56 -2.60
CA GLN A 571 18.05 14.28 -4.04
C GLN A 571 19.04 13.14 -4.36
N ALA A 572 20.25 13.20 -3.77
CA ALA A 572 21.26 12.16 -3.90
C ALA A 572 20.72 10.78 -3.49
N TYR A 573 19.95 10.73 -2.41
CA TYR A 573 19.39 9.48 -1.90
C TYR A 573 18.35 8.88 -2.87
N PHE A 574 17.45 9.70 -3.41
CA PHE A 574 16.49 9.28 -4.43
C PHE A 574 17.18 8.78 -5.70
N ILE A 575 18.19 9.50 -6.19
CA ILE A 575 18.95 9.13 -7.39
C ILE A 575 19.72 7.83 -7.16
N TYR A 576 20.38 7.69 -6.01
CA TYR A 576 21.10 6.47 -5.64
C TYR A 576 20.14 5.27 -5.61
N ARG A 577 18.95 5.42 -5.01
CA ARG A 577 17.94 4.35 -4.95
C ARG A 577 17.40 4.01 -6.33
N ALA A 578 17.09 5.00 -7.16
CA ALA A 578 16.64 4.79 -8.54
C ALA A 578 17.67 3.99 -9.34
N ALA A 579 18.94 4.42 -9.30
CA ALA A 579 20.04 3.75 -9.98
C ALA A 579 20.25 2.33 -9.43
N TYR A 580 20.22 2.16 -8.11
CA TYR A 580 20.41 0.86 -7.46
C TYR A 580 19.35 -0.15 -7.89
N PHE A 581 18.06 0.20 -7.82
CA PHE A 581 16.99 -0.70 -8.23
C PHE A 581 17.00 -0.95 -9.74
N GLY A 582 17.22 0.09 -10.55
CA GLY A 582 17.33 -0.06 -12.01
C GLY A 582 18.46 -1.01 -12.40
N CYS A 583 19.68 -0.78 -11.89
CA CYS A 583 20.83 -1.64 -12.15
C CYS A 583 20.64 -3.05 -11.59
N PHE A 584 20.05 -3.20 -10.40
CA PHE A 584 19.81 -4.52 -9.79
C PHE A 584 18.79 -5.34 -10.58
N ASP A 585 17.68 -4.73 -11.00
CA ASP A 585 16.65 -5.42 -11.78
C ASP A 585 17.19 -5.82 -13.16
N THR A 586 17.94 -4.94 -13.84
CA THR A 586 18.64 -5.30 -15.09
C THR A 586 19.63 -6.44 -14.87
N ALA A 587 20.47 -6.36 -13.84
CA ALA A 587 21.43 -7.42 -13.54
C ALA A 587 20.73 -8.76 -13.26
N LYS A 588 19.60 -8.76 -12.56
CA LYS A 588 18.79 -9.97 -12.35
C LYS A 588 18.29 -10.56 -13.67
N THR A 589 17.75 -9.76 -14.58
CA THR A 589 17.24 -10.25 -15.88
C THR A 589 18.31 -10.95 -16.71
N TYR A 590 19.56 -10.47 -16.67
CA TYR A 590 20.66 -11.04 -17.45
C TYR A 590 21.34 -12.21 -16.77
N PHE A 591 21.53 -12.16 -15.45
CA PHE A 591 22.37 -13.14 -14.73
C PHE A 591 21.57 -14.19 -13.97
N ALA A 592 20.32 -13.93 -13.58
CA ALA A 592 19.47 -14.86 -12.84
C ALA A 592 18.22 -15.20 -13.66
N LYS A 593 18.35 -16.17 -14.58
CA LYS A 593 17.18 -16.80 -15.23
C LYS A 593 16.30 -17.48 -14.18
N ASP A 594 14.99 -17.46 -14.40
CA ASP A 594 13.99 -17.95 -13.44
C ASP A 594 14.37 -19.32 -12.85
N GLY A 595 14.59 -19.35 -11.53
CA GLY A 595 14.84 -20.57 -10.76
C GLY A 595 16.29 -20.89 -10.42
N GLN A 596 17.30 -20.22 -11.00
CA GLN A 596 18.71 -20.50 -10.63
C GLN A 596 19.15 -19.72 -9.37
N LYS A 597 19.61 -20.45 -8.34
CA LYS A 597 20.38 -19.87 -7.23
C LYS A 597 21.79 -19.54 -7.74
N LEU A 598 22.15 -18.26 -7.68
CA LEU A 598 23.50 -17.80 -8.01
C LEU A 598 24.49 -18.24 -6.92
N ASN A 599 25.71 -18.62 -7.32
CA ASN A 599 26.81 -18.81 -6.38
C ASN A 599 27.04 -17.50 -5.58
N PHE A 600 27.48 -17.62 -4.32
CA PHE A 600 27.80 -16.51 -3.43
C PHE A 600 28.70 -15.47 -4.10
N PHE A 601 29.80 -15.91 -4.73
CA PHE A 601 30.75 -15.00 -5.38
C PHE A 601 30.11 -14.22 -6.54
N THR A 602 29.24 -14.87 -7.32
CA THR A 602 28.50 -14.22 -8.42
C THR A 602 27.49 -13.21 -7.88
N SER A 603 26.73 -13.58 -6.85
CA SER A 603 25.77 -12.69 -6.19
C SER A 603 26.47 -11.47 -5.57
N TRP A 604 27.60 -11.69 -4.92
CA TRP A 604 28.43 -10.64 -4.34
C TRP A 604 29.01 -9.72 -5.42
N ALA A 605 29.56 -10.27 -6.51
CA ALA A 605 30.10 -9.49 -7.61
C ALA A 605 29.01 -8.60 -8.25
N ILE A 606 27.82 -9.16 -8.50
CA ILE A 606 26.68 -8.39 -9.02
C ILE A 606 26.29 -7.27 -8.03
N ALA A 607 26.18 -7.58 -6.74
CA ALA A 607 25.85 -6.58 -5.72
C ALA A 607 26.89 -5.46 -5.64
N GLN A 608 28.19 -5.78 -5.78
CA GLN A 608 29.26 -4.79 -5.83
C GLN A 608 29.17 -3.93 -7.09
N VAL A 609 29.01 -4.52 -8.27
CA VAL A 609 28.87 -3.79 -9.54
C VAL A 609 27.68 -2.83 -9.49
N VAL A 610 26.52 -3.29 -9.01
CA VAL A 610 25.33 -2.46 -8.82
C VAL A 610 25.60 -1.30 -7.85
N THR A 611 26.23 -1.60 -6.70
CA THR A 611 26.55 -0.59 -5.68
C THR A 611 27.52 0.47 -6.19
N VAL A 612 28.58 0.05 -6.88
CA VAL A 612 29.59 0.93 -7.47
C VAL A 612 28.98 1.80 -8.56
N SER A 613 28.22 1.21 -9.49
CA SER A 613 27.60 1.94 -10.60
C SER A 613 26.62 2.99 -10.09
N SER A 614 25.76 2.61 -9.13
CA SER A 614 24.81 3.53 -8.49
C SER A 614 25.52 4.64 -7.72
N GLY A 615 26.63 4.30 -7.05
CA GLY A 615 27.48 5.25 -6.35
C GLY A 615 28.13 6.27 -7.28
N ILE A 616 28.59 5.84 -8.45
CA ILE A 616 29.18 6.71 -9.48
C ILE A 616 28.12 7.65 -10.06
N ILE A 617 26.93 7.14 -10.41
CA ILE A 617 25.82 7.96 -10.95
C ILE A 617 25.41 9.06 -9.95
N CYS A 618 25.35 8.72 -8.66
CA CYS A 618 24.98 9.66 -7.60
C CYS A 618 26.14 10.59 -7.17
N TYR A 619 27.39 10.28 -7.55
CA TYR A 619 28.58 10.94 -7.00
C TYR A 619 28.61 12.48 -7.16
N PRO A 620 28.15 13.08 -8.28
CA PRO A 620 28.08 14.54 -8.41
C PRO A 620 27.28 15.22 -7.29
N TRP A 621 26.16 14.62 -6.87
CA TRP A 621 25.34 15.14 -5.77
C TRP A 621 26.04 14.99 -4.42
N ASP A 622 26.77 13.89 -4.18
CA ASP A 622 27.60 13.75 -2.97
C ASP A 622 28.69 14.81 -2.94
N THR A 623 29.36 15.11 -4.05
CA THR A 623 30.38 16.16 -4.11
C THR A 623 29.79 17.53 -3.79
N VAL A 624 28.69 17.91 -4.41
CA VAL A 624 28.01 19.19 -4.12
C VAL A 624 27.56 19.24 -2.65
N ARG A 625 26.99 18.15 -2.12
CA ARG A 625 26.63 18.03 -0.70
C ARG A 625 27.84 18.33 0.20
N ARG A 626 28.98 17.66 -0.01
CA ARG A 626 30.16 17.84 0.85
C ARG A 626 30.77 19.24 0.72
N ARG A 627 30.79 19.82 -0.48
CA ARG A 627 31.24 21.19 -0.71
C ARG A 627 30.35 22.22 0.00
N MET A 628 29.03 22.00 0.01
CA MET A 628 28.10 22.84 0.76
C MET A 628 28.31 22.74 2.28
N MET A 629 28.65 21.57 2.82
CA MET A 629 28.99 21.40 4.25
C MET A 629 30.25 22.19 4.65
N MET A 630 31.18 22.39 3.72
CA MET A 630 32.40 23.16 3.98
C MET A 630 32.16 24.67 4.09
N GLN A 631 30.99 25.16 3.72
CA GLN A 631 30.66 26.58 3.81
C GLN A 631 30.38 27.04 5.24
N SER A 632 29.88 26.16 6.13
CA SER A 632 29.40 26.61 7.43
C SER A 632 30.54 27.07 8.35
N GLY A 633 30.34 28.16 9.10
CA GLY A 633 31.34 28.72 10.01
C GLY A 633 32.52 29.43 9.33
N ARG A 634 32.48 29.60 8.00
CA ARG A 634 33.43 30.43 7.27
C ARG A 634 32.97 31.88 7.19
N LYS A 635 33.93 32.81 7.28
CA LYS A 635 33.69 34.23 7.02
C LYS A 635 33.54 34.53 5.52
N ASP A 636 34.25 33.78 4.67
CA ASP A 636 34.19 33.87 3.22
C ASP A 636 33.08 32.97 2.64
N ILE A 637 32.18 33.55 1.83
CA ILE A 637 31.11 32.80 1.17
C ILE A 637 31.58 32.30 -0.20
N LEU A 638 32.04 31.05 -0.24
CA LEU A 638 32.40 30.36 -1.48
C LEU A 638 31.17 29.96 -2.28
N TYR A 639 30.11 29.50 -1.61
CA TYR A 639 28.88 29.03 -2.25
C TYR A 639 27.64 29.62 -1.58
N LYS A 640 26.82 30.37 -2.34
CA LYS A 640 25.58 30.97 -1.82
C LYS A 640 24.49 29.93 -1.63
N ASN A 641 24.35 29.02 -2.58
CA ASN A 641 23.36 27.94 -2.60
C ASN A 641 23.88 26.76 -3.44
N THR A 642 23.09 25.69 -3.51
CA THR A 642 23.42 24.49 -4.29
C THR A 642 23.72 24.78 -5.76
N LEU A 643 22.91 25.61 -6.41
CA LEU A 643 23.08 25.91 -7.84
C LEU A 643 24.36 26.70 -8.09
N ASP A 644 24.65 27.69 -7.24
CA ASP A 644 25.91 28.43 -7.25
C ASP A 644 27.12 27.49 -7.05
N CYS A 645 27.01 26.50 -6.16
CA CYS A 645 28.03 25.46 -5.97
C CYS A 645 28.26 24.64 -7.25
N VAL A 646 27.19 24.15 -7.90
CA VAL A 646 27.27 23.41 -9.17
C VAL A 646 27.92 24.24 -10.27
N ILE A 647 27.49 25.49 -10.43
CA ILE A 647 28.00 26.40 -11.46
C ILE A 647 29.49 26.69 -11.22
N LYS A 648 29.89 26.99 -9.98
CA LYS A 648 31.28 27.27 -9.63
C LYS A 648 32.19 26.06 -9.78
N ILE A 649 31.75 24.86 -9.40
CA ILE A 649 32.52 23.63 -9.65
C ILE A 649 32.73 23.44 -11.15
N LYS A 650 31.65 23.55 -11.94
CA LYS A 650 31.73 23.39 -13.40
C LYS A 650 32.65 24.43 -14.05
N LYS A 651 32.54 25.71 -13.65
CA LYS A 651 33.28 26.83 -14.24
C LYS A 651 34.76 26.86 -13.81
N ASN A 652 35.05 26.62 -12.53
CA ASN A 652 36.38 26.84 -11.96
C ASN A 652 37.22 25.56 -11.89
N GLU A 653 36.59 24.38 -11.79
CA GLU A 653 37.30 23.10 -11.62
C GLU A 653 37.01 22.10 -12.77
N GLY A 654 36.00 22.36 -13.61
CA GLY A 654 35.59 21.52 -14.73
C GLY A 654 34.70 20.33 -14.34
N MET A 655 34.16 19.62 -15.35
CA MET A 655 33.21 18.51 -15.13
C MET A 655 33.80 17.30 -14.38
N LYS A 656 35.12 17.08 -14.50
CA LYS A 656 35.80 15.99 -13.78
C LYS A 656 35.84 16.22 -12.27
N ALA A 657 35.71 17.47 -11.81
CA ALA A 657 35.76 17.81 -10.39
C ALA A 657 34.61 17.20 -9.58
N PHE A 658 33.45 16.99 -10.20
CA PHE A 658 32.32 16.30 -9.58
C PHE A 658 32.65 14.88 -9.13
N PHE A 659 33.68 14.24 -9.71
CA PHE A 659 34.08 12.86 -9.45
C PHE A 659 35.39 12.73 -8.65
N LYS A 660 35.90 13.83 -8.08
CA LYS A 660 37.09 13.81 -7.22
C LYS A 660 36.84 12.90 -6.00
N GLY A 661 37.67 11.86 -5.86
CA GLY A 661 37.53 10.85 -4.81
C GLY A 661 36.61 9.67 -5.16
N SER A 662 36.04 9.61 -6.38
CA SER A 662 35.13 8.52 -6.78
C SER A 662 35.79 7.15 -6.71
N LEU A 663 37.05 7.03 -7.18
CA LEU A 663 37.82 5.78 -7.08
C LEU A 663 38.03 5.35 -5.61
N SER A 664 38.37 6.27 -4.71
CA SER A 664 38.45 5.98 -3.26
C SER A 664 37.10 5.52 -2.70
N ASN A 665 35.99 6.03 -3.23
CA ASN A 665 34.66 5.62 -2.82
C ASN A 665 34.29 4.20 -3.29
N VAL A 666 34.85 3.72 -4.42
CA VAL A 666 34.73 2.32 -4.86
C VAL A 666 35.43 1.38 -3.87
N PHE A 667 36.65 1.70 -3.46
CA PHE A 667 37.31 0.91 -2.41
C PHE A 667 36.57 0.98 -1.08
N ARG A 668 35.98 2.14 -0.75
CA ARG A 668 35.14 2.28 0.44
C ARG A 668 33.87 1.42 0.39
N SER A 669 33.26 1.19 -0.78
CA SER A 669 32.00 0.46 -0.88
C SER A 669 32.12 -1.03 -0.52
N THR A 670 33.32 -1.61 -0.59
CA THR A 670 33.58 -2.98 -0.11
C THR A 670 33.40 -3.12 1.40
N GLY A 671 33.48 -2.02 2.16
CA GLY A 671 33.24 -2.01 3.61
C GLY A 671 31.84 -2.53 4.00
N GLY A 672 30.83 -2.36 3.13
CA GLY A 672 29.51 -2.94 3.36
C GLY A 672 29.54 -4.46 3.45
N ALA A 673 30.32 -5.11 2.58
CA ALA A 673 30.51 -6.56 2.61
C ALA A 673 31.30 -7.00 3.86
N LEU A 674 32.31 -6.23 4.27
CA LEU A 674 33.03 -6.49 5.51
C LEU A 674 32.12 -6.40 6.74
N ALA A 675 31.19 -5.45 6.78
CA ALA A 675 30.25 -5.33 7.89
C ALA A 675 29.33 -6.55 8.00
N LEU A 676 28.90 -7.10 6.86
CA LEU A 676 28.08 -8.31 6.84
C LEU A 676 28.89 -9.54 7.28
N ALA A 677 30.12 -9.70 6.78
CA ALA A 677 31.01 -10.79 7.18
C ALA A 677 31.33 -10.75 8.68
N PHE A 678 31.61 -9.57 9.25
CA PHE A 678 31.81 -9.43 10.70
C PHE A 678 30.54 -9.71 11.49
N TYR A 679 29.37 -9.32 10.98
CA TYR A 679 28.09 -9.61 11.62
C TYR A 679 27.84 -11.13 11.69
N GLU A 680 28.02 -11.83 10.57
CA GLU A 680 27.89 -13.29 10.51
C GLU A 680 28.87 -13.98 11.46
N GLU A 681 30.13 -13.52 11.51
CA GLU A 681 31.13 -14.08 12.42
C GLU A 681 30.78 -13.83 13.89
N ILE A 682 30.33 -12.62 14.25
CA ILE A 682 29.89 -12.31 15.62
C ILE A 682 28.69 -13.19 16.00
N GLN A 683 27.73 -13.38 15.10
CA GLN A 683 26.54 -14.19 15.37
C GLN A 683 26.89 -15.65 15.68
N LYS A 684 27.89 -16.25 15.02
CA LYS A 684 28.36 -17.61 15.35
C LYS A 684 28.73 -17.77 16.83
N TYR A 685 29.36 -16.77 17.43
CA TYR A 685 29.75 -16.80 18.85
C TYR A 685 28.63 -16.37 19.79
N VAL A 686 27.72 -15.50 19.34
CA VAL A 686 26.54 -15.10 20.11
C VAL A 686 25.57 -16.27 20.28
N HIS A 687 25.43 -17.15 19.28
CA HIS A 687 24.62 -18.37 19.40
C HIS A 687 25.23 -19.44 20.32
N LEU A 688 26.52 -19.32 20.69
CA LEU A 688 27.21 -20.21 21.63
C LEU A 688 27.06 -19.78 23.11
N ILE A 689 26.46 -18.60 23.37
CA ILE A 689 26.23 -17.99 24.70
C ILE A 689 24.73 -17.97 25.00
#